data_AF-A0AAU3DUM4-F1
#
_entry.id   AF-A0AAU3DUM4-F1
#
_cell.length_a   1.000
_cell.length_b   1.000
_cell.length_c   1.000
_cell.angle_alpha   90.00
_cell.angle_beta   90.00
_cell.angle_gamma   90.00
#
_symmetry.space_group_name_H-M   'P 1'
#
loop_
_entity.id
_entity.type
_entity.pdbx_description
1 polymer ?
#
loop_
_entity_poly.entity_id
_entity_poly.type
_entity_poly.pdbx_seq_one_letter_code
_entity_poly.pdbx_strand_id
1 'polypeptide(L)'
;MARRPRHTSLRGAAIVAAALAITISPVPASAQPAPPASPSVLPPGTGGSGTYIVTLAEKPLATYEGGVAGIAGTKPGRGKKVDVGTANAQRYRSHLTDKHTKVARSVGAKPLRSNSVASNSFVAELTRAQAIKLLVTGGVLSVVPDRLLKTTDDRNSVDFLGLSGRRGVWSKLGGTANAGKGVVVGVIDTGVWPESASFTAPALDATAPTAADPYRPYRQGTATVMHKSDGGTFTGTCQTGEQFAATLCNEKVISARYFGDGWLRRVPAEKRKDYVSPRDAQGHGTHTASTAAGNTAVPVTEQGVNFGEITGVAPGAAIAVYKALWQGIDDDTTGGQTSDIVAAIDQAVADGVDVINYSVGSGSESWPDDPTQLAFLNAAAAGIFVSASAGNSGPDASTMDNTVPWTMTVGASTVAPYPASVELGNGARFNGTSTTVAAAFGPKPLIASRAAKAASADDTEADNCMAGSLDPAKVAGKVVVCLRGVIARPIKSAEVKRAGGVGMVLANPSDQDLSGDLHSVPTVHINSPDTQAVLDYAATAGAQVTLLPTGPTMPYPQVAAFSSRGPSERNPDLLKPDIAAPGVAILAAVAPPGAEGKNFDFYSGTSMAAPHIAGMAALYLAKYPDWSPARVKSAMMTTTFPTKTATGKRTSDVFAQGAGHVDPAKMLNPGLVYDASEQDWLGYLEGLGVRTGSGVEPIQGSDLNYPSIGVGNLFGTRTVTRKVTAVTPGVYHATVDLPGLKAKVSPSTLRFKKAGETKQFTVTMELKTAPAGVPTVGSLTWHGGGTAVRSPIVVTPQSVLAPTELRGTGAAGSVSFEVTPAVKKLPIETYGMVSGPSTPGTVNISDIWGKDFPVTVAKGTKVVEFTARADHPQAEIALIVFRVVNGNLVFHDWTVPANDVHLTFARPEPGLYQMTIITLADLPGTTETPFKVKANLVTGEGGVGKLTVSPKNPKVTPGTPLTVTAKWSAVPAGRHTGYIEYPNGAGTIISVN
;
A
#
# COMPACT_ATOMS: atom_id res chain seq x y z
N MET A 1 59.00 -28.09 4.53
CA MET A 1 60.42 -28.14 4.98
C MET A 1 61.30 -28.23 3.73
N ALA A 2 62.48 -27.62 3.59
CA ALA A 2 63.24 -26.68 4.44
C ALA A 2 64.20 -25.79 3.58
N ARG A 3 65.13 -25.08 4.24
CA ARG A 3 65.97 -23.96 3.74
C ARG A 3 67.13 -24.33 2.78
N ARG A 4 67.47 -23.38 1.89
CA ARG A 4 68.80 -22.72 1.58
C ARG A 4 70.09 -23.26 2.25
N PRO A 5 71.34 -23.07 1.69
CA PRO A 5 71.90 -21.72 1.37
C PRO A 5 73.11 -21.52 0.37
N ARG A 6 73.42 -20.22 0.06
CA ARG A 6 74.71 -19.57 -0.42
C ARG A 6 75.25 -19.91 -1.85
N HIS A 7 76.17 -19.18 -2.54
CA HIS A 7 77.26 -18.22 -2.21
C HIS A 7 77.56 -17.13 -3.32
N THR A 8 77.98 -15.90 -2.92
CA THR A 8 79.05 -14.90 -3.38
C THR A 8 79.72 -14.92 -4.80
N SER A 9 80.32 -13.85 -5.40
CA SER A 9 80.62 -12.41 -5.04
C SER A 9 81.30 -11.53 -6.18
N LEU A 10 81.25 -10.17 -6.06
CA LEU A 10 82.16 -9.10 -6.61
C LEU A 10 82.28 -8.88 -8.14
N ARG A 11 82.87 -7.79 -8.69
CA ARG A 11 82.72 -6.28 -8.67
C ARG A 11 83.93 -5.65 -9.41
N GLY A 12 83.76 -4.64 -10.28
CA GLY A 12 84.85 -3.85 -10.92
C GLY A 12 84.32 -2.87 -11.99
N ALA A 13 85.02 -1.75 -12.29
CA ALA A 13 84.50 -0.65 -13.13
C ALA A 13 85.60 0.19 -13.84
N ALA A 14 85.30 0.79 -15.03
CA ALA A 14 85.78 2.11 -15.52
C ALA A 14 85.42 2.43 -17.01
N ILE A 15 84.87 3.63 -17.24
CA ILE A 15 85.33 4.75 -18.13
C ILE A 15 86.29 4.42 -19.31
N VAL A 16 86.19 4.92 -20.57
CA VAL A 16 85.22 5.75 -21.37
C VAL A 16 85.64 5.74 -22.87
N ALA A 17 84.72 5.85 -23.84
CA ALA A 17 84.97 6.42 -25.20
C ALA A 17 83.65 6.70 -25.96
N ALA A 18 83.64 7.66 -26.90
CA ALA A 18 82.46 8.08 -27.68
C ALA A 18 82.52 7.64 -29.16
N ALA A 19 81.37 7.33 -29.76
CA ALA A 19 81.18 7.26 -31.21
C ALA A 19 79.70 7.56 -31.58
N LEU A 20 79.49 8.33 -32.65
CA LEU A 20 78.15 8.63 -33.17
C LEU A 20 77.49 7.37 -33.76
N ALA A 21 76.21 7.15 -33.44
CA ALA A 21 75.35 6.20 -34.13
C ALA A 21 74.01 6.85 -34.49
N ILE A 22 73.83 7.16 -35.78
CA ILE A 22 72.56 7.68 -36.31
C ILE A 22 71.55 6.53 -36.34
N THR A 23 70.52 6.62 -35.52
CA THR A 23 69.41 5.65 -35.50
C THR A 23 68.14 6.30 -36.03
N ILE A 24 67.73 5.88 -37.23
CA ILE A 24 66.46 6.30 -37.84
C ILE A 24 65.33 5.61 -37.06
N SER A 25 64.63 6.39 -36.23
CA SER A 25 63.36 5.96 -35.63
C SER A 25 62.22 6.16 -36.62
N PRO A 26 61.24 5.24 -36.71
CA PRO A 26 60.14 5.36 -37.66
C PRO A 26 59.26 6.57 -37.33
N VAL A 27 58.96 7.38 -38.35
CA VAL A 27 57.97 8.46 -38.28
C VAL A 27 56.60 7.83 -38.02
N PRO A 28 55.92 8.13 -36.90
CA PRO A 28 54.55 7.68 -36.72
C PRO A 28 53.66 8.37 -37.74
N ALA A 29 52.78 7.61 -38.39
CA ALA A 29 51.85 8.13 -39.39
C ALA A 29 51.08 9.34 -38.85
N SER A 30 51.04 10.42 -39.64
CA SER A 30 50.25 11.61 -39.32
C SER A 30 48.76 11.28 -39.42
N ALA A 31 48.18 10.84 -38.30
CA ALA A 31 46.73 10.79 -38.15
C ALA A 31 46.18 12.19 -38.43
N GLN A 32 45.36 12.31 -39.48
CA GLN A 32 44.56 13.52 -39.70
C GLN A 32 43.82 13.87 -38.40
N PRO A 33 43.73 15.15 -38.02
CA PRO A 33 42.79 15.55 -36.99
C PRO A 33 41.41 15.02 -37.36
N ALA A 34 40.80 14.25 -36.46
CA ALA A 34 39.41 13.86 -36.63
C ALA A 34 38.58 15.14 -36.83
N PRO A 35 37.62 15.16 -37.77
CA PRO A 35 36.79 16.35 -37.99
C PRO A 35 36.11 16.73 -36.67
N PRO A 36 35.97 18.04 -36.37
CA PRO A 36 35.32 18.48 -35.14
C PRO A 36 33.93 17.86 -35.06
N ALA A 37 33.64 17.20 -33.93
CA ALA A 37 32.35 16.55 -33.72
C ALA A 37 31.22 17.56 -33.94
N SER A 38 30.27 17.22 -34.82
CA SER A 38 29.18 18.12 -35.17
C SER A 38 28.38 18.53 -33.92
N PRO A 39 28.05 19.81 -33.75
CA PRO A 39 27.23 20.27 -32.63
C PRO A 39 25.89 19.53 -32.58
N SER A 40 25.40 19.26 -31.37
CA SER A 40 24.04 18.73 -31.18
C SER A 40 23.03 19.72 -31.74
N VAL A 41 22.14 19.26 -32.63
CA VAL A 41 21.11 20.09 -33.27
C VAL A 41 20.21 20.73 -32.21
N LEU A 42 19.80 21.99 -32.44
CA LEU A 42 18.77 22.68 -31.64
C LEU A 42 17.52 21.80 -31.52
N PRO A 43 16.94 21.62 -30.32
CA PRO A 43 15.64 20.97 -30.18
C PRO A 43 14.59 21.68 -31.05
N PRO A 44 13.75 20.96 -31.80
CA PRO A 44 12.65 21.58 -32.54
C PRO A 44 11.73 22.38 -31.60
N GLY A 45 11.33 23.59 -32.00
CA GLY A 45 10.26 24.34 -31.32
C GLY A 45 10.63 25.58 -30.50
N THR A 46 11.84 26.15 -30.59
CA THR A 46 12.17 27.44 -29.94
C THR A 46 12.32 28.59 -30.96
N GLY A 47 11.27 29.40 -31.09
CA GLY A 47 11.11 30.38 -32.17
C GLY A 47 11.46 31.84 -31.88
N GLY A 48 12.14 32.16 -30.76
CA GLY A 48 12.38 33.55 -30.32
C GLY A 48 13.79 33.83 -29.83
N SER A 49 14.11 35.11 -29.64
CA SER A 49 15.29 35.58 -28.90
C SER A 49 15.13 35.30 -27.40
N GLY A 50 16.24 35.19 -26.68
CA GLY A 50 16.24 35.08 -25.22
C GLY A 50 17.62 34.76 -24.64
N THR A 51 17.67 34.37 -23.38
CA THR A 51 18.90 34.04 -22.66
C THR A 51 19.43 32.66 -23.06
N TYR A 52 20.71 32.57 -23.44
CA TYR A 52 21.40 31.31 -23.77
C TYR A 52 22.71 31.17 -23.00
N ILE A 53 23.06 29.92 -22.70
CA ILE A 53 24.35 29.47 -22.18
C ILE A 53 25.17 28.92 -23.35
N VAL A 54 26.35 29.49 -23.57
CA VAL A 54 27.31 29.11 -24.62
C VAL A 54 28.55 28.50 -23.97
N THR A 55 28.85 27.25 -24.25
CA THR A 55 30.01 26.53 -23.68
C THR A 55 31.13 26.43 -24.71
N LEU A 56 32.38 26.69 -24.31
CA LEU A 56 33.57 26.61 -25.15
C LEU A 56 34.40 25.35 -24.88
N ALA A 57 35.22 24.94 -25.86
CA ALA A 57 35.94 23.67 -25.87
C ALA A 57 37.17 23.58 -24.95
N GLU A 58 37.75 24.71 -24.53
CA GLU A 58 38.89 24.68 -23.61
C GLU A 58 38.46 24.21 -22.21
N LYS A 59 39.35 23.50 -21.51
CA LYS A 59 39.03 22.96 -20.18
C LYS A 59 38.75 24.10 -19.18
N PRO A 60 37.72 24.01 -18.34
CA PRO A 60 37.54 24.96 -17.24
C PRO A 60 38.67 24.81 -16.21
N LEU A 61 38.90 25.87 -15.42
CA LEU A 61 40.02 25.97 -14.47
C LEU A 61 40.15 24.77 -13.52
N ALA A 62 39.05 24.19 -13.05
CA ALA A 62 39.06 23.00 -12.19
C ALA A 62 39.67 21.74 -12.85
N THR A 63 39.82 21.73 -14.18
CA THR A 63 40.33 20.59 -14.97
C THR A 63 41.46 20.97 -15.93
N TYR A 64 41.90 22.23 -15.94
CA TYR A 64 42.98 22.70 -16.80
C TYR A 64 44.35 22.20 -16.32
N GLU A 65 45.05 21.47 -17.20
CA GLU A 65 46.30 20.76 -16.90
C GLU A 65 47.55 21.51 -17.36
N GLY A 66 47.39 22.69 -17.99
CA GLY A 66 48.45 23.40 -18.69
C GLY A 66 48.18 23.45 -20.21
N GLY A 67 49.03 24.17 -20.95
CA GLY A 67 48.98 24.26 -22.42
C GLY A 67 48.78 25.68 -22.99
N VAL A 68 48.35 26.65 -22.18
CA VAL A 68 48.39 28.07 -22.54
C VAL A 68 49.75 28.65 -22.13
N ALA A 69 50.43 29.31 -23.07
CA ALA A 69 51.75 29.89 -22.85
C ALA A 69 51.75 30.85 -21.65
N GLY A 70 52.70 30.67 -20.73
CA GLY A 70 52.83 31.51 -19.53
C GLY A 70 51.80 31.24 -18.41
N ILE A 71 50.96 30.20 -18.52
CA ILE A 71 49.94 29.85 -17.51
C ILE A 71 49.99 28.35 -17.20
N ALA A 72 50.56 27.99 -16.04
CA ALA A 72 50.65 26.59 -15.60
C ALA A 72 49.26 26.00 -15.23
N GLY A 73 49.16 24.67 -15.23
CA GLY A 73 47.93 23.94 -14.90
C GLY A 73 47.37 24.27 -13.51
N THR A 74 46.04 24.32 -13.41
CA THR A 74 45.29 24.72 -12.22
C THR A 74 44.40 23.60 -11.65
N LYS A 75 44.34 22.45 -12.33
CA LYS A 75 43.67 21.23 -11.87
C LYS A 75 44.27 20.79 -10.51
N PRO A 76 43.47 20.66 -9.45
CA PRO A 76 43.98 20.24 -8.15
C PRO A 76 44.43 18.78 -8.16
N GLY A 77 45.42 18.46 -7.32
CA GLY A 77 45.83 17.08 -7.07
C GLY A 77 44.71 16.26 -6.41
N ARG A 78 44.82 14.92 -6.50
CA ARG A 78 43.81 14.00 -5.94
C ARG A 78 43.55 14.29 -4.46
N GLY A 79 42.30 14.52 -4.10
CA GLY A 79 41.89 14.85 -2.72
C GLY A 79 42.09 16.31 -2.30
N LYS A 80 42.50 17.21 -3.20
CA LYS A 80 42.57 18.66 -2.96
C LYS A 80 41.43 19.39 -3.69
N LYS A 81 41.02 20.55 -3.14
CA LYS A 81 40.04 21.45 -3.79
C LYS A 81 40.75 22.36 -4.78
N VAL A 82 40.01 22.88 -5.76
CA VAL A 82 40.52 23.89 -6.70
C VAL A 82 40.74 25.21 -5.99
N ASP A 83 41.92 25.81 -6.16
CA ASP A 83 42.26 27.13 -5.62
C ASP A 83 42.17 28.20 -6.71
N VAL A 84 41.17 29.09 -6.58
CA VAL A 84 40.90 30.17 -7.53
C VAL A 84 41.72 31.45 -7.24
N GLY A 85 42.45 31.50 -6.12
CA GLY A 85 43.23 32.65 -5.68
C GLY A 85 44.65 32.71 -6.25
N THR A 86 45.20 31.59 -6.72
CA THR A 86 46.59 31.54 -7.23
C THR A 86 46.81 32.44 -8.46
N ALA A 87 48.03 32.93 -8.66
CA ALA A 87 48.36 33.78 -9.80
C ALA A 87 48.10 33.11 -11.17
N ASN A 88 48.29 31.79 -11.28
CA ASN A 88 47.96 31.03 -12.49
C ASN A 88 46.44 30.85 -12.65
N ALA A 89 45.71 30.61 -11.56
CA ALA A 89 44.25 30.57 -11.58
C ALA A 89 43.68 31.91 -12.06
N GLN A 90 44.12 33.04 -11.51
CA GLN A 90 43.66 34.37 -11.92
C GLN A 90 43.94 34.64 -13.41
N ARG A 91 45.17 34.40 -13.89
CA ARG A 91 45.52 34.53 -15.32
C ARG A 91 44.65 33.65 -16.21
N TYR A 92 44.42 32.39 -15.81
CA TYR A 92 43.61 31.47 -16.62
C TYR A 92 42.14 31.88 -16.69
N ARG A 93 41.56 32.39 -15.59
CA ARG A 93 40.19 32.94 -15.59
C ARG A 93 40.07 34.15 -16.52
N SER A 94 41.07 35.03 -16.53
CA SER A 94 41.11 36.18 -17.44
C SER A 94 41.16 35.72 -18.90
N HIS A 95 42.07 34.80 -19.24
CA HIS A 95 42.16 34.18 -20.58
C HIS A 95 40.83 33.57 -21.06
N LEU A 96 40.13 32.81 -20.22
CA LEU A 96 38.82 32.25 -20.58
C LEU A 96 37.74 33.34 -20.73
N THR A 97 37.73 34.36 -19.87
CA THR A 97 36.76 35.46 -19.93
C THR A 97 36.98 36.36 -21.16
N ASP A 98 38.23 36.58 -21.56
CA ASP A 98 38.58 37.24 -22.82
C ASP A 98 38.09 36.43 -24.03
N LYS A 99 38.18 35.09 -23.97
CA LYS A 99 37.64 34.22 -25.02
C LYS A 99 36.11 34.25 -25.07
N HIS A 100 35.41 34.20 -23.95
CA HIS A 100 33.95 34.41 -23.92
C HIS A 100 33.56 35.73 -24.58
N THR A 101 34.28 36.80 -24.24
CA THR A 101 34.03 38.14 -24.78
C THR A 101 34.29 38.20 -26.29
N LYS A 102 35.38 37.59 -26.78
CA LYS A 102 35.68 37.49 -28.22
C LYS A 102 34.63 36.67 -28.98
N VAL A 103 34.21 35.52 -28.45
CA VAL A 103 33.20 34.67 -29.08
C VAL A 103 31.83 35.36 -29.11
N ALA A 104 31.38 35.97 -28.01
CA ALA A 104 30.13 36.73 -27.98
C ALA A 104 30.14 37.90 -28.98
N ARG A 105 31.23 38.67 -29.05
CA ARG A 105 31.38 39.78 -30.01
C ARG A 105 31.34 39.33 -31.47
N SER A 106 31.76 38.10 -31.80
CA SER A 106 31.72 37.57 -33.18
C SER A 106 30.30 37.47 -33.78
N VAL A 107 29.28 37.50 -32.93
CA VAL A 107 27.86 37.56 -33.31
C VAL A 107 27.16 38.85 -32.87
N GLY A 108 27.91 39.85 -32.40
CA GLY A 108 27.34 41.12 -31.91
C GLY A 108 26.68 41.03 -30.53
N ALA A 109 26.92 39.96 -29.76
CA ALA A 109 26.42 39.80 -28.40
C ALA A 109 27.46 40.26 -27.36
N LYS A 110 27.00 40.46 -26.12
CA LYS A 110 27.85 40.70 -24.94
C LYS A 110 27.55 39.64 -23.87
N PRO A 111 28.56 39.08 -23.18
CA PRO A 111 28.31 38.21 -22.04
C PRO A 111 27.60 38.97 -20.91
N LEU A 112 26.45 38.46 -20.45
CA LEU A 112 25.82 38.86 -19.19
C LEU A 112 26.59 38.31 -17.99
N ARG A 113 27.13 37.10 -18.14
CA ARG A 113 27.89 36.38 -17.10
C ARG A 113 28.92 35.46 -17.73
N SER A 114 30.11 35.38 -17.14
CA SER A 114 31.14 34.39 -17.51
C SER A 114 31.36 33.39 -16.38
N ASN A 115 31.38 32.11 -16.71
CA ASN A 115 31.70 31.00 -15.83
C ASN A 115 33.03 30.39 -16.32
N SER A 116 34.07 30.41 -15.49
CA SER A 116 35.42 29.97 -15.86
C SER A 116 36.00 28.86 -14.96
N VAL A 117 35.28 28.48 -13.88
CA VAL A 117 35.83 27.65 -12.79
C VAL A 117 35.49 26.17 -12.95
N ALA A 118 34.20 25.82 -12.91
CA ALA A 118 33.71 24.45 -13.08
C ALA A 118 33.15 24.18 -14.49
N SER A 119 32.85 25.26 -15.24
CA SER A 119 32.44 25.26 -16.64
C SER A 119 33.22 26.37 -17.34
N ASN A 120 33.42 26.24 -18.66
CA ASN A 120 34.02 27.24 -19.53
C ASN A 120 32.91 27.75 -20.45
N SER A 121 32.07 28.63 -19.91
CA SER A 121 30.84 29.08 -20.57
C SER A 121 30.50 30.51 -20.25
N PHE A 122 29.68 31.13 -21.11
CA PHE A 122 29.07 32.42 -20.83
C PHE A 122 27.57 32.41 -21.08
N VAL A 123 26.87 33.31 -20.41
CA VAL A 123 25.45 33.58 -20.59
C VAL A 123 25.29 34.85 -21.40
N ALA A 124 24.40 34.88 -22.39
CA ALA A 124 24.10 36.06 -23.20
C ALA A 124 22.65 36.07 -23.70
N GLU A 125 22.07 37.26 -23.88
CA GLU A 125 20.89 37.40 -24.73
C GLU A 125 21.31 37.18 -26.20
N LEU A 126 20.67 36.23 -26.87
CA LEU A 126 20.90 35.93 -28.28
C LEU A 126 19.57 35.91 -29.04
N THR A 127 19.58 36.48 -30.24
CA THR A 127 18.59 36.15 -31.28
C THR A 127 18.83 34.74 -31.81
N ARG A 128 17.80 34.14 -32.42
CA ARG A 128 17.90 32.84 -33.10
C ARG A 128 19.06 32.78 -34.11
N ALA A 129 19.29 33.85 -34.87
CA ALA A 129 20.38 33.93 -35.84
C ALA A 129 21.77 33.92 -35.16
N GLN A 130 21.93 34.64 -34.05
CA GLN A 130 23.17 34.66 -33.28
C GLN A 130 23.45 33.31 -32.61
N ALA A 131 22.41 32.65 -32.06
CA ALA A 131 22.52 31.32 -31.47
C ALA A 131 22.94 30.26 -32.52
N ILE A 132 22.35 30.27 -33.72
CA ILE A 132 22.75 29.40 -34.83
C ILE A 132 24.19 29.68 -35.27
N LYS A 133 24.58 30.95 -35.42
CA LYS A 133 25.94 31.32 -35.80
C LYS A 133 26.99 30.87 -34.77
N LEU A 134 26.68 30.98 -33.47
CA LEU A 134 27.55 30.45 -32.41
C LEU A 134 27.60 28.92 -32.40
N LEU A 135 26.49 28.23 -32.69
CA LEU A 135 26.45 26.77 -32.74
C LEU A 135 27.49 26.20 -33.71
N VAL A 136 27.69 26.85 -34.86
CA VAL A 136 28.67 26.44 -35.89
C VAL A 136 30.04 27.15 -35.78
N THR A 137 30.28 27.92 -34.71
CA THR A 137 31.56 28.62 -34.51
C THR A 137 32.61 27.67 -33.92
N GLY A 138 33.76 27.56 -34.59
CA GLY A 138 34.87 26.72 -34.13
C GLY A 138 35.31 27.06 -32.71
N GLY A 139 35.34 26.04 -31.84
CA GLY A 139 35.67 26.18 -30.42
C GLY A 139 34.46 26.36 -29.49
N VAL A 140 33.23 26.45 -30.01
CA VAL A 140 31.99 26.31 -29.24
C VAL A 140 31.60 24.83 -29.16
N LEU A 141 31.31 24.33 -27.96
CA LEU A 141 30.80 22.97 -27.72
C LEU A 141 29.27 22.89 -27.76
N SER A 142 28.60 23.92 -27.23
CA SER A 142 27.13 23.95 -27.17
C SER A 142 26.60 25.37 -27.04
N VAL A 143 25.39 25.57 -27.57
CA VAL A 143 24.56 26.76 -27.37
C VAL A 143 23.20 26.25 -26.92
N VAL A 144 22.85 26.45 -25.65
CA VAL A 144 21.60 25.95 -25.06
C VAL A 144 20.81 27.11 -24.45
N PRO A 145 19.47 27.17 -24.61
CA PRO A 145 18.68 28.20 -23.94
C PRO A 145 18.78 28.03 -22.42
N ASP A 146 18.90 29.13 -21.70
CA ASP A 146 18.75 29.14 -20.24
C ASP A 146 17.31 28.78 -19.88
N ARG A 147 17.11 28.06 -18.78
CA ARG A 147 15.82 27.44 -18.44
C ARG A 147 15.58 27.50 -16.95
N LEU A 148 14.41 28.01 -16.58
CA LEU A 148 13.88 27.83 -15.23
C LEU A 148 13.75 26.33 -14.93
N LEU A 149 14.53 25.86 -13.97
CA LEU A 149 14.42 24.52 -13.39
C LEU A 149 13.56 24.63 -12.13
N LYS A 150 12.40 23.96 -12.12
CA LYS A 150 11.59 23.80 -10.92
C LYS A 150 12.21 22.70 -10.04
N THR A 151 12.14 22.86 -8.72
CA THR A 151 12.30 21.74 -7.78
C THR A 151 11.16 20.74 -7.98
N THR A 152 11.44 19.45 -7.95
CA THR A 152 10.39 18.43 -7.74
C THR A 152 9.93 18.53 -6.29
N ASP A 153 8.69 18.98 -6.07
CA ASP A 153 8.10 19.00 -4.74
C ASP A 153 7.37 17.68 -4.51
N ASP A 154 8.12 16.66 -4.08
CA ASP A 154 7.65 15.31 -3.80
C ASP A 154 6.58 15.24 -2.67
N ARG A 155 6.13 16.39 -2.15
CA ARG A 155 4.96 16.52 -1.26
C ARG A 155 3.64 16.38 -2.03
N ASN A 156 3.62 16.78 -3.30
CA ASN A 156 2.47 16.50 -4.17
C ASN A 156 2.58 15.05 -4.67
N SER A 157 1.53 14.25 -4.44
CA SER A 157 1.56 12.83 -4.78
C SER A 157 1.76 12.57 -6.27
N VAL A 158 1.20 13.39 -7.18
CA VAL A 158 1.38 13.20 -8.64
C VAL A 158 2.78 13.51 -9.12
N ASP A 159 3.47 14.44 -8.45
CA ASP A 159 4.87 14.79 -8.73
C ASP A 159 5.80 13.70 -8.19
N PHE A 160 5.58 13.26 -6.93
CA PHE A 160 6.29 12.13 -6.31
C PHE A 160 6.15 10.83 -7.11
N LEU A 161 4.96 10.56 -7.65
CA LEU A 161 4.67 9.42 -8.52
C LEU A 161 5.27 9.55 -9.93
N GLY A 162 5.89 10.69 -10.26
CA GLY A 162 6.47 10.95 -11.58
C GLY A 162 5.43 10.99 -12.69
N LEU A 163 4.19 11.37 -12.39
CA LEU A 163 3.14 11.52 -13.39
C LEU A 163 3.33 12.82 -14.19
N SER A 164 3.70 13.89 -13.49
CA SER A 164 3.81 15.24 -14.03
C SER A 164 5.15 15.55 -14.71
N GLY A 165 5.22 16.73 -15.35
CA GLY A 165 6.45 17.26 -15.93
C GLY A 165 6.86 16.61 -17.26
N ARG A 166 7.90 17.17 -17.88
CA ARG A 166 8.30 16.85 -19.28
C ARG A 166 8.71 15.39 -19.54
N ARG A 167 9.02 14.62 -18.49
CA ARG A 167 9.41 13.20 -18.59
C ARG A 167 8.46 12.27 -17.83
N GLY A 168 7.42 12.83 -17.19
CA GLY A 168 6.48 12.05 -16.42
C GLY A 168 5.55 11.21 -17.28
N VAL A 169 4.75 10.38 -16.62
CA VAL A 169 3.81 9.46 -17.30
C VAL A 169 2.88 10.19 -18.25
N TRP A 170 2.30 11.31 -17.84
CA TRP A 170 1.32 12.04 -18.64
C TRP A 170 1.90 12.55 -19.97
N SER A 171 3.19 12.88 -20.04
CA SER A 171 3.81 13.31 -21.31
C SER A 171 3.88 12.20 -22.37
N LYS A 172 3.77 10.93 -21.95
CA LYS A 172 3.67 9.74 -22.82
C LYS A 172 2.22 9.36 -23.15
N LEU A 173 1.23 10.02 -22.52
CA LEU A 173 -0.21 9.76 -22.64
C LEU A 173 -0.97 10.96 -23.24
N GLY A 174 -0.34 11.67 -24.19
CA GLY A 174 -0.95 12.84 -24.84
C GLY A 174 -0.91 14.15 -24.04
N GLY A 175 -0.19 14.19 -22.91
CA GLY A 175 -0.10 15.35 -22.02
C GLY A 175 -1.12 15.30 -20.87
N THR A 176 -0.94 16.16 -19.87
CA THR A 176 -1.71 16.16 -18.61
C THR A 176 -3.22 16.07 -18.84
N ALA A 177 -3.81 17.00 -19.60
CA ALA A 177 -5.27 17.05 -19.80
C ALA A 177 -5.87 15.86 -20.57
N ASN A 178 -5.05 15.10 -21.31
CA ASN A 178 -5.50 13.91 -22.06
C ASN A 178 -5.26 12.60 -21.29
N ALA A 179 -4.57 12.65 -20.15
CA ALA A 179 -4.18 11.47 -19.41
C ALA A 179 -5.40 10.81 -18.73
N GLY A 180 -5.85 9.68 -19.29
CA GLY A 180 -7.09 9.00 -18.90
C GLY A 180 -8.31 9.32 -19.79
N LYS A 181 -8.16 10.12 -20.85
CA LYS A 181 -9.28 10.52 -21.71
C LYS A 181 -9.86 9.31 -22.46
N GLY A 182 -11.19 9.21 -22.49
CA GLY A 182 -11.93 8.05 -23.02
C GLY A 182 -12.30 7.00 -21.98
N VAL A 183 -11.95 7.21 -20.70
CA VAL A 183 -12.20 6.28 -19.60
C VAL A 183 -13.09 6.93 -18.54
N VAL A 184 -13.98 6.14 -17.92
CA VAL A 184 -14.89 6.52 -16.83
C VAL A 184 -14.49 5.80 -15.54
N VAL A 185 -14.20 6.57 -14.50
CA VAL A 185 -13.97 6.08 -13.13
C VAL A 185 -15.28 6.16 -12.34
N GLY A 186 -15.82 5.01 -11.98
CA GLY A 186 -16.88 4.86 -10.99
C GLY A 186 -16.34 5.02 -9.57
N VAL A 187 -17.00 5.84 -8.75
CA VAL A 187 -16.63 6.07 -7.34
C VAL A 187 -17.81 5.65 -6.46
N ILE A 188 -17.60 4.59 -5.67
CA ILE A 188 -18.59 4.06 -4.73
C ILE A 188 -18.18 4.50 -3.32
N ASP A 189 -18.88 5.51 -2.79
CA ASP A 189 -18.43 6.27 -1.60
C ASP A 189 -19.62 7.05 -0.96
N THR A 190 -19.33 8.15 -0.27
CA THR A 190 -20.24 9.10 0.41
C THR A 190 -20.90 10.14 -0.51
N GLY A 191 -20.59 10.10 -1.81
CA GLY A 191 -21.16 11.00 -2.83
C GLY A 191 -20.12 11.95 -3.43
N VAL A 192 -20.58 13.11 -3.94
CA VAL A 192 -19.69 14.16 -4.46
C VAL A 192 -20.15 15.57 -4.08
N TRP A 193 -19.20 16.49 -3.89
CA TRP A 193 -19.43 17.93 -3.85
C TRP A 193 -19.14 18.54 -5.25
N PRO A 194 -20.13 18.62 -6.16
CA PRO A 194 -19.90 18.91 -7.58
C PRO A 194 -19.40 20.33 -7.85
N GLU A 195 -19.63 21.28 -6.94
CA GLU A 195 -19.14 22.66 -7.04
C GLU A 195 -17.64 22.83 -6.78
N SER A 196 -16.93 21.75 -6.39
CA SER A 196 -15.48 21.81 -6.20
C SER A 196 -14.74 22.21 -7.48
N ALA A 197 -13.72 23.06 -7.35
CA ALA A 197 -12.85 23.43 -8.46
C ALA A 197 -12.15 22.21 -9.12
N SER A 198 -11.99 21.11 -8.37
CA SER A 198 -11.52 19.83 -8.91
C SER A 198 -12.45 19.18 -9.93
N PHE A 199 -13.71 19.63 -10.01
CA PHE A 199 -14.73 19.09 -10.92
C PHE A 199 -15.26 20.11 -11.93
N THR A 200 -14.70 21.32 -11.98
CA THR A 200 -15.09 22.34 -12.96
C THR A 200 -14.87 21.85 -14.39
N ALA A 201 -15.96 21.77 -15.16
CA ALA A 201 -16.00 21.45 -16.59
C ALA A 201 -17.25 22.09 -17.23
N PRO A 202 -17.36 22.17 -18.57
CA PRO A 202 -18.56 22.66 -19.23
C PRO A 202 -19.80 21.83 -18.87
N ALA A 203 -20.98 22.47 -18.87
CA ALA A 203 -22.24 21.78 -18.63
C ALA A 203 -22.55 20.77 -19.75
N LEU A 204 -23.17 19.65 -19.38
CA LEU A 204 -23.62 18.64 -20.36
C LEU A 204 -24.76 19.21 -21.22
N ASP A 205 -24.60 19.18 -22.53
CA ASP A 205 -25.60 19.57 -23.52
C ASP A 205 -25.86 18.42 -24.51
N ALA A 206 -26.77 18.62 -25.47
CA ALA A 206 -27.10 17.61 -26.49
C ALA A 206 -26.10 17.53 -27.66
N THR A 207 -24.95 18.22 -27.59
CA THR A 207 -24.00 18.30 -28.70
C THR A 207 -23.18 16.99 -28.79
N ALA A 208 -23.41 16.21 -29.84
CA ALA A 208 -22.71 14.94 -30.05
C ALA A 208 -21.17 15.12 -30.18
N PRO A 209 -20.36 14.11 -29.81
CA PRO A 209 -18.91 14.15 -29.93
C PRO A 209 -18.45 14.32 -31.40
N THR A 210 -17.25 14.85 -31.58
CA THR A 210 -16.67 15.16 -32.89
C THR A 210 -15.36 14.41 -33.10
N ALA A 211 -14.83 14.37 -34.32
CA ALA A 211 -13.51 13.76 -34.57
C ALA A 211 -12.36 14.46 -33.79
N ALA A 212 -12.54 15.72 -33.35
CA ALA A 212 -11.58 16.44 -32.52
C ALA A 212 -11.75 16.17 -31.02
N ASP A 213 -12.95 15.76 -30.60
CA ASP A 213 -13.22 15.27 -29.25
C ASP A 213 -14.17 14.05 -29.27
N PRO A 214 -13.65 12.85 -29.59
CA PRO A 214 -14.46 11.66 -29.82
C PRO A 214 -15.06 11.08 -28.54
N TYR A 215 -14.56 11.51 -27.38
CA TYR A 215 -14.92 11.00 -26.06
C TYR A 215 -15.68 12.03 -25.22
N ARG A 216 -16.20 13.11 -25.84
CA ARG A 216 -16.99 14.11 -25.14
C ARG A 216 -18.30 13.50 -24.63
N PRO A 217 -18.63 13.60 -23.33
CA PRO A 217 -19.92 13.20 -22.79
C PRO A 217 -21.00 14.22 -23.20
N TYR A 218 -22.21 13.73 -23.50
CA TYR A 218 -23.33 14.54 -23.97
C TYR A 218 -24.67 13.99 -23.45
N ARG A 219 -25.74 14.79 -23.52
CA ARG A 219 -27.10 14.38 -23.15
C ARG A 219 -27.80 13.71 -24.32
N GLN A 220 -28.39 12.55 -24.03
CA GLN A 220 -29.34 11.88 -24.92
C GLN A 220 -30.64 11.65 -24.13
N GLY A 221 -31.61 12.54 -24.35
CA GLY A 221 -32.81 12.60 -23.50
C GLY A 221 -32.45 12.95 -22.06
N THR A 222 -32.86 12.12 -21.11
CA THR A 222 -32.52 12.27 -19.68
C THR A 222 -31.15 11.72 -19.30
N ALA A 223 -30.58 10.81 -20.11
CA ALA A 223 -29.31 10.15 -19.85
C ALA A 223 -28.10 11.00 -20.26
N THR A 224 -26.96 10.72 -19.64
CA THR A 224 -25.64 11.15 -20.14
C THR A 224 -24.99 9.99 -20.85
N VAL A 225 -24.51 10.21 -22.08
CA VAL A 225 -23.86 9.22 -22.94
C VAL A 225 -22.43 9.65 -23.21
N MET A 226 -21.49 8.71 -23.18
CA MET A 226 -20.08 8.93 -23.54
C MET A 226 -19.54 7.71 -24.28
N HIS A 227 -19.01 7.90 -25.49
CA HIS A 227 -18.24 6.85 -26.16
C HIS A 227 -16.87 6.72 -25.50
N LYS A 228 -16.43 5.48 -25.29
CA LYS A 228 -15.22 5.14 -24.52
C LYS A 228 -14.07 4.72 -25.43
N SER A 229 -12.85 4.69 -24.89
CA SER A 229 -11.64 4.28 -25.64
C SER A 229 -11.57 2.80 -25.98
N ASP A 230 -12.40 1.95 -25.36
CA ASP A 230 -12.61 0.53 -25.69
C ASP A 230 -13.64 0.30 -26.80
N GLY A 231 -14.21 1.37 -27.38
CA GLY A 231 -15.31 1.28 -28.33
C GLY A 231 -16.67 1.00 -27.70
N GLY A 232 -16.72 0.80 -26.38
CA GLY A 232 -17.94 0.75 -25.59
C GLY A 232 -18.59 2.13 -25.44
N THR A 233 -19.70 2.17 -24.71
CA THR A 233 -20.42 3.41 -24.42
C THR A 233 -20.92 3.39 -22.99
N PHE A 234 -20.53 4.41 -22.23
CA PHE A 234 -21.09 4.68 -20.91
C PHE A 234 -22.46 5.35 -21.07
N THR A 235 -23.46 4.90 -20.30
CA THR A 235 -24.80 5.51 -20.23
C THR A 235 -25.22 5.65 -18.78
N GLY A 236 -25.20 6.88 -18.26
CA GLY A 236 -25.47 7.17 -16.85
C GLY A 236 -26.61 8.16 -16.65
N THR A 237 -26.94 8.44 -15.38
CA THR A 237 -28.02 9.35 -14.99
C THR A 237 -27.56 10.31 -13.89
N CYS A 238 -27.97 11.56 -14.01
CA CYS A 238 -27.76 12.59 -12.98
C CYS A 238 -29.02 12.71 -12.13
N GLN A 239 -29.08 11.88 -11.10
CA GLN A 239 -30.23 11.73 -10.22
C GLN A 239 -30.44 12.99 -9.39
N THR A 240 -31.65 13.54 -9.44
CA THR A 240 -32.04 14.68 -8.60
C THR A 240 -32.31 14.24 -7.16
N GLY A 241 -32.04 15.13 -6.21
CA GLY A 241 -32.42 14.93 -4.81
C GLY A 241 -32.20 16.20 -3.99
N GLU A 242 -32.19 16.08 -2.66
CA GLU A 242 -31.90 17.17 -1.74
C GLU A 242 -30.62 17.93 -2.11
N GLN A 243 -30.77 19.23 -2.41
CA GLN A 243 -29.70 20.13 -2.85
C GLN A 243 -28.86 19.63 -4.05
N PHE A 244 -29.40 18.71 -4.87
CA PHE A 244 -28.72 18.19 -6.05
C PHE A 244 -29.64 18.23 -7.27
N ALA A 245 -29.40 19.21 -8.15
CA ALA A 245 -30.06 19.31 -9.44
C ALA A 245 -29.28 18.53 -10.51
N ALA A 246 -29.98 17.97 -11.51
CA ALA A 246 -29.35 17.22 -12.60
C ALA A 246 -28.36 18.07 -13.45
N THR A 247 -28.43 19.40 -13.34
CA THR A 247 -27.51 20.38 -13.96
C THR A 247 -26.18 20.53 -13.24
N LEU A 248 -25.99 19.91 -12.07
CA LEU A 248 -24.70 19.89 -11.36
C LEU A 248 -23.72 18.87 -11.95
N CYS A 249 -24.23 17.88 -12.70
CA CYS A 249 -23.38 17.09 -13.60
C CYS A 249 -22.88 17.92 -14.76
N ASN A 250 -21.64 17.68 -15.16
CA ASN A 250 -20.91 18.39 -16.20
C ASN A 250 -20.02 17.40 -16.98
N GLU A 251 -19.17 17.88 -17.89
CA GLU A 251 -18.31 17.00 -18.69
C GLU A 251 -17.21 16.27 -17.89
N LYS A 252 -17.04 16.58 -16.58
CA LYS A 252 -16.13 15.87 -15.66
C LYS A 252 -16.89 14.89 -14.76
N VAL A 253 -17.95 15.32 -14.09
CA VAL A 253 -18.87 14.46 -13.31
C VAL A 253 -20.10 14.17 -14.18
N ILE A 254 -20.03 13.08 -14.94
CA ILE A 254 -20.95 12.77 -16.04
C ILE A 254 -22.22 12.05 -15.58
N SER A 255 -22.17 11.41 -14.41
CA SER A 255 -23.26 10.66 -13.78
C SER A 255 -23.12 10.79 -12.27
N ALA A 256 -24.26 10.88 -11.56
CA ALA A 256 -24.28 10.96 -10.11
C ALA A 256 -25.59 10.37 -9.57
N ARG A 257 -25.48 9.33 -8.76
CA ARG A 257 -26.59 8.52 -8.24
C ARG A 257 -26.38 8.20 -6.76
N TYR A 258 -27.46 7.84 -6.06
CA TYR A 258 -27.39 7.38 -4.67
C TYR A 258 -28.23 6.11 -4.46
N PHE A 259 -27.76 5.30 -3.51
CA PHE A 259 -28.29 4.00 -3.11
C PHE A 259 -28.35 4.00 -1.58
N GLY A 260 -29.54 3.86 -1.04
CA GLY A 260 -29.78 4.04 0.39
C GLY A 260 -31.11 3.46 0.86
N ASP A 261 -31.72 2.56 0.09
CA ASP A 261 -33.03 1.98 0.46
C ASP A 261 -32.94 1.14 1.72
N GLY A 262 -31.78 0.51 1.96
CA GLY A 262 -31.45 -0.13 3.24
C GLY A 262 -31.24 0.89 4.35
N TRP A 263 -30.35 1.87 4.12
CA TRP A 263 -29.99 2.86 5.15
C TRP A 263 -31.17 3.75 5.56
N LEU A 264 -31.94 4.30 4.60
CA LEU A 264 -33.11 5.15 4.84
C LEU A 264 -34.25 4.40 5.56
N ARG A 265 -34.32 3.07 5.42
CA ARG A 265 -35.28 2.23 6.16
C ARG A 265 -34.84 1.98 7.60
N ARG A 266 -33.52 1.91 7.86
CA ARG A 266 -32.93 1.68 9.18
C ARG A 266 -32.80 2.96 10.01
N VAL A 267 -32.43 4.08 9.38
CA VAL A 267 -32.11 5.34 10.05
C VAL A 267 -33.25 6.35 9.87
N PRO A 268 -33.96 6.74 10.94
CA PRO A 268 -35.07 7.70 10.87
C PRO A 268 -34.54 9.12 10.60
N ALA A 269 -35.38 10.00 10.07
CA ALA A 269 -34.97 11.30 9.50
C ALA A 269 -34.23 12.20 10.50
N GLU A 270 -34.66 12.23 11.76
CA GLU A 270 -34.07 12.99 12.86
C GLU A 270 -32.66 12.52 13.27
N LYS A 271 -32.23 11.34 12.83
CA LYS A 271 -30.87 10.81 13.01
C LYS A 271 -29.97 10.96 11.78
N ARG A 272 -30.46 11.55 10.70
CA ARG A 272 -29.69 11.75 9.45
C ARG A 272 -28.91 13.06 9.51
N LYS A 273 -27.66 13.04 9.09
CA LYS A 273 -26.80 14.23 8.96
C LYS A 273 -26.22 14.31 7.55
N ASP A 274 -27.08 14.02 6.57
CA ASP A 274 -26.70 13.82 5.17
C ASP A 274 -27.85 14.22 4.23
N TYR A 275 -27.54 14.39 2.95
CA TYR A 275 -28.50 14.71 1.90
C TYR A 275 -29.00 13.43 1.23
N VAL A 276 -30.33 13.28 1.10
CA VAL A 276 -30.99 12.26 0.28
C VAL A 276 -30.87 12.60 -1.20
N SER A 277 -29.62 12.54 -1.69
CA SER A 277 -29.17 12.86 -3.03
C SER A 277 -27.74 12.35 -3.25
N PRO A 278 -27.17 12.46 -4.46
CA PRO A 278 -25.75 12.13 -4.70
C PRO A 278 -24.77 13.11 -4.03
N ARG A 279 -25.25 14.17 -3.35
CA ARG A 279 -24.40 15.17 -2.69
C ARG A 279 -23.66 14.55 -1.50
N ASP A 280 -22.37 14.85 -1.41
CA ASP A 280 -21.53 14.53 -0.27
C ASP A 280 -21.77 15.49 0.90
N ALA A 281 -22.09 14.97 2.08
CA ALA A 281 -22.14 15.73 3.32
C ALA A 281 -20.85 15.62 4.15
N GLN A 282 -20.04 14.59 3.93
CA GLN A 282 -18.94 14.19 4.80
C GLN A 282 -17.57 14.65 4.24
N GLY A 283 -17.34 14.47 2.94
CA GLY A 283 -16.17 14.92 2.19
C GLY A 283 -15.28 13.82 1.61
N HIS A 284 -15.42 12.56 2.06
CA HIS A 284 -14.57 11.44 1.67
C HIS A 284 -14.74 11.07 0.19
N GLY A 285 -15.96 11.01 -0.33
CA GLY A 285 -16.22 10.71 -1.74
C GLY A 285 -15.73 11.80 -2.68
N THR A 286 -15.86 13.06 -2.25
CA THR A 286 -15.22 14.20 -2.92
C THR A 286 -13.69 14.07 -2.96
N HIS A 287 -13.08 13.59 -1.87
CA HIS A 287 -11.62 13.41 -1.73
C HIS A 287 -11.11 12.26 -2.61
N THR A 288 -11.78 11.12 -2.60
CA THR A 288 -11.41 9.93 -3.39
C THR A 288 -11.62 10.17 -4.89
N ALA A 289 -12.75 10.78 -5.29
CA ALA A 289 -13.02 11.15 -6.68
C ALA A 289 -12.01 12.17 -7.24
N SER A 290 -11.70 13.22 -6.47
CA SER A 290 -10.73 14.24 -6.90
C SER A 290 -9.29 13.71 -6.93
N THR A 291 -8.92 12.79 -6.02
CA THR A 291 -7.63 12.08 -6.07
C THR A 291 -7.51 11.21 -7.32
N ALA A 292 -8.54 10.45 -7.67
CA ALA A 292 -8.51 9.55 -8.83
C ALA A 292 -8.48 10.31 -10.17
N ALA A 293 -9.39 11.27 -10.36
CA ALA A 293 -9.64 11.89 -11.67
C ALA A 293 -10.02 13.38 -11.59
N GLY A 294 -9.71 14.09 -10.49
CA GLY A 294 -9.88 15.54 -10.40
C GLY A 294 -9.10 16.31 -11.48
N ASN A 295 -9.58 17.50 -11.83
CA ASN A 295 -9.06 18.31 -12.93
C ASN A 295 -7.61 18.80 -12.70
N THR A 296 -6.97 19.29 -13.76
CA THR A 296 -5.58 19.74 -13.77
C THR A 296 -5.38 21.13 -13.18
N ALA A 297 -4.22 21.37 -12.57
CA ALA A 297 -3.74 22.69 -12.14
C ALA A 297 -4.73 23.45 -11.25
N VAL A 298 -5.38 22.75 -10.31
CA VAL A 298 -6.38 23.34 -9.41
C VAL A 298 -5.65 24.04 -8.26
N PRO A 299 -5.74 25.37 -8.12
CA PRO A 299 -5.02 26.09 -7.07
C PRO A 299 -5.66 25.83 -5.71
N VAL A 300 -4.83 25.53 -4.70
CA VAL A 300 -5.27 25.25 -3.34
C VAL A 300 -4.70 26.29 -2.38
N THR A 301 -5.60 26.98 -1.69
CA THR A 301 -5.27 27.82 -0.53
C THR A 301 -6.31 27.54 0.54
N GLU A 302 -5.87 27.11 1.71
CA GLU A 302 -6.75 26.72 2.81
C GLU A 302 -6.18 27.27 4.13
N GLN A 303 -7.06 27.79 5.00
CA GLN A 303 -6.69 28.47 6.25
C GLN A 303 -5.60 29.56 6.10
N GLY A 304 -5.51 30.20 4.93
CA GLY A 304 -4.50 31.22 4.61
C GLY A 304 -3.14 30.67 4.16
N VAL A 305 -2.96 29.35 4.09
CA VAL A 305 -1.76 28.68 3.57
C VAL A 305 -1.97 28.28 2.12
N ASN A 306 -1.06 28.68 1.23
CA ASN A 306 -1.06 28.30 -0.17
C ASN A 306 -0.29 26.98 -0.35
N PHE A 307 -0.96 25.94 -0.85
CA PHE A 307 -0.41 24.60 -1.06
C PHE A 307 -0.05 24.32 -2.53
N GLY A 308 -0.09 25.34 -3.39
CA GLY A 308 0.22 25.25 -4.81
C GLY A 308 -0.97 24.76 -5.65
N GLU A 309 -0.69 23.96 -6.67
CA GLU A 309 -1.69 23.38 -7.56
C GLU A 309 -1.76 21.85 -7.35
N ILE A 310 -2.97 21.30 -7.27
CA ILE A 310 -3.22 19.85 -7.26
C ILE A 310 -3.79 19.38 -8.60
N THR A 311 -3.75 18.07 -8.83
CA THR A 311 -4.29 17.42 -10.04
C THR A 311 -4.61 15.96 -9.69
N GLY A 312 -5.72 15.41 -10.18
CA GLY A 312 -6.03 13.99 -10.02
C GLY A 312 -5.05 13.10 -10.82
N VAL A 313 -4.97 11.81 -10.49
CA VAL A 313 -4.03 10.89 -11.17
C VAL A 313 -4.35 10.70 -12.66
N ALA A 314 -5.64 10.61 -13.02
CA ALA A 314 -6.15 10.54 -14.39
C ALA A 314 -7.06 11.73 -14.70
N PRO A 315 -6.50 12.94 -14.84
CA PRO A 315 -7.30 14.17 -14.89
C PRO A 315 -8.04 14.34 -16.23
N GLY A 316 -7.75 13.53 -17.26
CA GLY A 316 -8.53 13.43 -18.49
C GLY A 316 -9.70 12.44 -18.43
N ALA A 317 -9.79 11.59 -17.41
CA ALA A 317 -10.89 10.64 -17.24
C ALA A 317 -12.18 11.32 -16.75
N ALA A 318 -13.33 10.73 -17.07
CA ALA A 318 -14.62 11.15 -16.53
C ALA A 318 -14.92 10.44 -15.20
N ILE A 319 -15.82 11.02 -14.41
CA ILE A 319 -16.23 10.52 -13.08
C ILE A 319 -17.72 10.19 -13.11
N ALA A 320 -18.06 8.99 -12.64
CA ALA A 320 -19.42 8.57 -12.34
C ALA A 320 -19.54 8.26 -10.83
N VAL A 321 -20.51 8.84 -10.15
CA VAL A 321 -20.61 8.79 -8.68
C VAL A 321 -21.80 7.92 -8.25
N TYR A 322 -21.53 6.99 -7.33
CA TYR A 322 -22.50 6.04 -6.80
C TYR A 322 -22.44 6.12 -5.26
N LYS A 323 -23.23 7.02 -4.67
CA LYS A 323 -23.28 7.20 -3.21
C LYS A 323 -23.94 5.96 -2.56
N ALA A 324 -23.19 5.22 -1.76
CA ALA A 324 -23.68 4.06 -1.00
C ALA A 324 -23.32 4.13 0.50
N LEU A 325 -22.52 5.12 0.90
CA LEU A 325 -22.22 5.45 2.29
C LEU A 325 -22.96 6.72 2.70
N TRP A 326 -23.40 6.76 3.95
CA TRP A 326 -24.29 7.79 4.49
C TRP A 326 -23.83 8.29 5.87
N GLN A 327 -24.04 9.57 6.15
CA GLN A 327 -23.70 10.18 7.43
C GLN A 327 -24.89 10.26 8.41
N GLY A 328 -24.70 9.68 9.59
CA GLY A 328 -25.62 9.77 10.72
C GLY A 328 -25.23 10.85 11.73
N ILE A 329 -25.96 10.91 12.84
CA ILE A 329 -25.58 11.73 14.01
C ILE A 329 -24.57 11.01 14.93
N ASP A 330 -24.48 9.69 14.81
CA ASP A 330 -23.66 8.79 15.63
C ASP A 330 -23.05 7.68 14.74
N ASP A 331 -22.14 6.87 15.29
CA ASP A 331 -21.47 5.79 14.55
C ASP A 331 -22.44 4.67 14.16
N ASP A 332 -23.44 4.36 14.99
CA ASP A 332 -24.48 3.34 14.72
C ASP A 332 -25.40 3.69 13.53
N THR A 333 -25.43 4.97 13.16
CA THR A 333 -26.23 5.52 12.04
C THR A 333 -25.36 5.98 10.85
N THR A 334 -24.04 5.84 10.93
CA THR A 334 -23.09 6.21 9.86
C THR A 334 -22.56 4.97 9.15
N GLY A 335 -22.52 4.97 7.81
CA GLY A 335 -22.00 3.87 7.00
C GLY A 335 -22.89 3.52 5.80
N GLY A 336 -22.68 2.35 5.21
CA GLY A 336 -23.50 1.81 4.12
C GLY A 336 -24.09 0.45 4.46
N GLN A 337 -25.21 0.10 3.85
CA GLN A 337 -25.75 -1.26 3.91
C GLN A 337 -25.21 -2.08 2.74
N THR A 338 -24.91 -3.36 2.97
CA THR A 338 -24.41 -4.27 1.92
C THR A 338 -25.32 -4.32 0.69
N SER A 339 -26.64 -4.25 0.87
CA SER A 339 -27.62 -4.18 -0.21
C SER A 339 -27.51 -2.92 -1.06
N ASP A 340 -27.31 -1.76 -0.42
CA ASP A 340 -27.13 -0.47 -1.11
C ASP A 340 -25.78 -0.42 -1.85
N ILE A 341 -24.72 -1.02 -1.27
CA ILE A 341 -23.40 -1.16 -1.89
C ILE A 341 -23.43 -2.10 -3.10
N VAL A 342 -24.06 -3.28 -2.99
CA VAL A 342 -24.21 -4.22 -4.11
C VAL A 342 -25.02 -3.59 -5.25
N ALA A 343 -26.09 -2.85 -4.94
CA ALA A 343 -26.86 -2.12 -5.95
C ALA A 343 -26.03 -1.00 -6.62
N ALA A 344 -25.16 -0.33 -5.88
CA ALA A 344 -24.22 0.65 -6.44
C ALA A 344 -23.18 0.01 -7.38
N ILE A 345 -22.66 -1.17 -7.04
CA ILE A 345 -21.74 -1.94 -7.91
C ILE A 345 -22.45 -2.40 -9.17
N ASP A 346 -23.59 -3.08 -9.05
CA ASP A 346 -24.41 -3.56 -10.17
C ASP A 346 -24.73 -2.44 -11.16
N GLN A 347 -25.16 -1.29 -10.64
CA GLN A 347 -25.44 -0.14 -11.47
C GLN A 347 -24.20 0.49 -12.11
N ALA A 348 -23.04 0.48 -11.44
CA ALA A 348 -21.79 0.95 -12.05
C ALA A 348 -21.35 0.06 -13.22
N VAL A 349 -21.54 -1.26 -13.09
CA VAL A 349 -21.33 -2.23 -14.19
C VAL A 349 -22.31 -1.94 -15.33
N ALA A 350 -23.60 -1.77 -15.02
CA ALA A 350 -24.66 -1.54 -16.02
C ALA A 350 -24.54 -0.18 -16.75
N ASP A 351 -24.10 0.88 -16.05
CA ASP A 351 -23.83 2.19 -16.66
C ASP A 351 -22.56 2.14 -17.56
N GLY A 352 -21.68 1.13 -17.40
CA GLY A 352 -20.54 0.86 -18.28
C GLY A 352 -19.22 1.52 -17.89
N VAL A 353 -18.93 1.70 -16.58
CA VAL A 353 -17.64 2.23 -16.10
C VAL A 353 -16.46 1.32 -16.46
N ASP A 354 -15.24 1.84 -16.49
CA ASP A 354 -14.02 1.06 -16.77
C ASP A 354 -13.25 0.67 -15.49
N VAL A 355 -13.36 1.51 -14.46
CA VAL A 355 -12.65 1.38 -13.19
C VAL A 355 -13.61 1.70 -12.06
N ILE A 356 -13.63 0.88 -11.01
CA ILE A 356 -14.30 1.17 -9.74
C ILE A 356 -13.23 1.52 -8.69
N ASN A 357 -13.37 2.69 -8.08
CA ASN A 357 -12.73 3.00 -6.81
C ASN A 357 -13.68 2.66 -5.65
N TYR A 358 -13.25 1.77 -4.77
CA TYR A 358 -13.96 1.34 -3.57
C TYR A 358 -13.10 1.60 -2.34
N SER A 359 -13.23 2.80 -1.77
CA SER A 359 -12.47 3.25 -0.59
C SER A 359 -13.16 2.84 0.72
N VAL A 360 -13.68 1.62 0.76
CA VAL A 360 -14.51 1.08 1.84
C VAL A 360 -13.95 -0.29 2.28
N GLY A 361 -14.09 -0.61 3.55
CA GLY A 361 -13.77 -1.92 4.14
C GLY A 361 -14.42 -2.04 5.51
N SER A 362 -14.65 -3.26 5.95
CA SER A 362 -15.22 -3.56 7.26
C SER A 362 -14.12 -3.73 8.32
N GLY A 363 -14.52 -3.95 9.58
CA GLY A 363 -13.59 -4.18 10.70
C GLY A 363 -12.94 -5.57 10.73
N SER A 364 -13.25 -6.44 9.76
CA SER A 364 -12.85 -7.84 9.67
C SER A 364 -12.68 -8.25 8.21
N GLU A 365 -12.05 -9.38 7.92
CA GLU A 365 -11.93 -9.85 6.54
C GLU A 365 -13.26 -10.44 6.01
N SER A 366 -13.82 -9.87 4.94
CA SER A 366 -14.98 -10.41 4.22
C SER A 366 -14.72 -11.84 3.72
N TRP A 367 -15.75 -12.69 3.67
CA TRP A 367 -15.63 -13.98 3.02
C TRP A 367 -15.56 -13.84 1.48
N PRO A 368 -14.87 -14.73 0.74
CA PRO A 368 -14.79 -14.65 -0.72
C PRO A 368 -16.13 -14.78 -1.47
N ASP A 369 -17.13 -15.37 -0.82
CA ASP A 369 -18.52 -15.52 -1.28
C ASP A 369 -19.49 -14.47 -0.69
N ASP A 370 -18.97 -13.44 0.00
CA ASP A 370 -19.77 -12.27 0.38
C ASP A 370 -20.37 -11.59 -0.88
N PRO A 371 -21.64 -11.15 -0.85
CA PRO A 371 -22.31 -10.53 -2.00
C PRO A 371 -21.58 -9.35 -2.64
N THR A 372 -20.85 -8.54 -1.85
CA THR A 372 -20.04 -7.41 -2.36
C THR A 372 -18.80 -7.93 -3.09
N GLN A 373 -18.14 -8.94 -2.52
CA GLN A 373 -16.97 -9.56 -3.16
C GLN A 373 -17.37 -10.29 -4.45
N LEU A 374 -18.51 -10.98 -4.48
CA LEU A 374 -19.06 -11.58 -5.71
C LEU A 374 -19.50 -10.53 -6.75
N ALA A 375 -20.06 -9.40 -6.33
CA ALA A 375 -20.35 -8.28 -7.23
C ALA A 375 -19.07 -7.74 -7.89
N PHE A 376 -17.96 -7.65 -7.14
CA PHE A 376 -16.65 -7.32 -7.72
C PHE A 376 -16.06 -8.40 -8.63
N LEU A 377 -16.37 -9.68 -8.42
CA LEU A 377 -15.98 -10.77 -9.34
C LEU A 377 -16.64 -10.53 -10.70
N ASN A 378 -17.96 -10.30 -10.69
CA ASN A 378 -18.75 -10.06 -11.89
C ASN A 378 -18.34 -8.76 -12.60
N ALA A 379 -18.05 -7.68 -11.86
CA ALA A 379 -17.49 -6.45 -12.42
C ALA A 379 -16.13 -6.72 -13.11
N ALA A 380 -15.22 -7.45 -12.47
CA ALA A 380 -13.92 -7.79 -13.04
C ALA A 380 -14.02 -8.75 -14.24
N ALA A 381 -15.01 -9.65 -14.25
CA ALA A 381 -15.32 -10.53 -15.38
C ALA A 381 -15.88 -9.73 -16.58
N ALA A 382 -16.67 -8.68 -16.31
CA ALA A 382 -17.11 -7.70 -17.30
C ALA A 382 -15.99 -6.73 -17.78
N GLY A 383 -14.74 -6.92 -17.33
CA GLY A 383 -13.59 -6.13 -17.75
C GLY A 383 -13.27 -4.91 -16.87
N ILE A 384 -14.03 -4.67 -15.80
CA ILE A 384 -13.92 -3.47 -14.97
C ILE A 384 -12.85 -3.65 -13.88
N PHE A 385 -11.90 -2.72 -13.81
CA PHE A 385 -10.84 -2.79 -12.80
C PHE A 385 -11.33 -2.30 -11.44
N VAL A 386 -11.31 -3.16 -10.41
CA VAL A 386 -11.69 -2.79 -9.04
C VAL A 386 -10.44 -2.47 -8.20
N SER A 387 -10.34 -1.23 -7.74
CA SER A 387 -9.34 -0.76 -6.77
C SER A 387 -9.98 -0.61 -5.39
N ALA A 388 -9.54 -1.41 -4.41
CA ALA A 388 -10.14 -1.47 -3.09
C ALA A 388 -9.13 -1.13 -1.98
N SER A 389 -9.55 -0.37 -0.98
CA SER A 389 -8.72 -0.07 0.20
C SER A 389 -8.50 -1.32 1.07
N ALA A 390 -7.27 -1.50 1.58
CA ALA A 390 -6.94 -2.64 2.46
C ALA A 390 -7.51 -2.55 3.88
N GLY A 391 -7.97 -1.36 4.32
CA GLY A 391 -8.38 -1.09 5.70
C GLY A 391 -7.38 -0.23 6.49
N ASN A 392 -7.82 0.28 7.64
CA ASN A 392 -7.06 1.22 8.49
C ASN A 392 -6.85 0.70 9.93
N SER A 393 -6.87 -0.62 10.11
CA SER A 393 -6.82 -1.31 11.41
C SER A 393 -5.44 -1.89 11.75
N GLY A 394 -4.39 -1.52 11.01
CA GLY A 394 -3.01 -1.90 11.31
C GLY A 394 -2.44 -1.23 12.57
N PRO A 395 -1.25 -1.63 13.05
CA PRO A 395 -0.23 -2.39 12.34
C PRO A 395 -0.25 -3.90 12.57
N ASP A 396 -1.20 -4.42 13.36
CA ASP A 396 -1.25 -5.84 13.69
C ASP A 396 -1.57 -6.71 12.46
N ALA A 397 -1.11 -7.96 12.46
CA ALA A 397 -1.32 -8.92 11.38
C ALA A 397 -2.80 -9.26 11.20
N SER A 398 -3.20 -9.63 9.98
CA SER A 398 -4.56 -10.09 9.66
C SER A 398 -5.67 -9.07 9.96
N THR A 399 -5.41 -7.79 9.67
CA THR A 399 -6.30 -6.65 9.98
C THR A 399 -7.01 -6.06 8.76
N MET A 400 -7.00 -6.77 7.62
CA MET A 400 -7.41 -6.26 6.30
C MET A 400 -8.71 -6.84 5.77
N ASP A 401 -9.29 -6.14 4.81
CA ASP A 401 -10.47 -6.55 4.05
C ASP A 401 -10.19 -6.49 2.53
N ASN A 402 -11.18 -6.85 1.70
CA ASN A 402 -11.12 -6.87 0.23
C ASN A 402 -9.98 -7.75 -0.31
N THR A 403 -9.76 -8.92 0.30
CA THR A 403 -8.62 -9.83 0.07
C THR A 403 -8.79 -10.81 -1.10
N VAL A 404 -9.90 -10.74 -1.84
CA VAL A 404 -10.18 -11.60 -2.99
C VAL A 404 -9.24 -11.34 -4.18
N PRO A 405 -9.02 -12.32 -5.09
CA PRO A 405 -8.02 -12.17 -6.15
C PRO A 405 -8.42 -11.23 -7.31
N TRP A 406 -9.70 -11.00 -7.55
CA TRP A 406 -10.20 -10.14 -8.63
C TRP A 406 -10.14 -8.63 -8.30
N THR A 407 -10.07 -8.24 -7.02
CA THR A 407 -9.87 -6.84 -6.58
C THR A 407 -8.39 -6.52 -6.37
N MET A 408 -7.96 -5.31 -6.67
CA MET A 408 -6.62 -4.81 -6.29
C MET A 408 -6.69 -4.22 -4.88
N THR A 409 -6.10 -4.89 -3.89
CA THR A 409 -6.12 -4.45 -2.48
C THR A 409 -4.94 -3.51 -2.19
N VAL A 410 -5.21 -2.27 -1.78
CA VAL A 410 -4.20 -1.20 -1.73
C VAL A 410 -3.86 -0.78 -0.30
N GLY A 411 -2.58 -0.91 0.07
CA GLY A 411 -1.99 -0.40 1.31
C GLY A 411 -1.57 1.07 1.21
N ALA A 412 -1.59 1.79 2.33
CA ALA A 412 -1.28 3.23 2.39
C ALA A 412 0.19 3.48 2.70
N SER A 413 0.79 4.45 2.03
CA SER A 413 2.18 4.85 2.23
C SER A 413 2.41 6.37 2.11
N THR A 414 3.53 6.85 2.64
CA THR A 414 3.83 8.28 2.74
C THR A 414 4.39 8.89 1.45
N VAL A 415 4.06 10.16 1.20
CA VAL A 415 4.77 11.05 0.28
C VAL A 415 5.90 11.80 1.02
N ALA A 416 6.56 12.77 0.40
CA ALA A 416 7.49 13.62 1.15
C ALA A 416 6.73 14.46 2.20
N PRO A 417 7.13 14.44 3.47
CA PRO A 417 6.45 15.19 4.52
C PRO A 417 6.80 16.69 4.47
N TYR A 418 6.00 17.51 5.15
CA TYR A 418 6.33 18.92 5.42
C TYR A 418 7.26 18.97 6.64
N PRO A 419 8.58 19.20 6.48
CA PRO A 419 9.54 18.99 7.57
C PRO A 419 9.44 20.09 8.63
N ALA A 420 9.32 19.69 9.88
CA ALA A 420 9.25 20.58 11.03
C ALA A 420 10.13 20.05 12.17
N SER A 421 10.30 20.84 13.22
CA SER A 421 11.00 20.41 14.43
C SER A 421 10.38 20.97 15.70
N VAL A 422 10.48 20.20 16.78
CA VAL A 422 10.23 20.65 18.16
C VAL A 422 11.58 21.02 18.76
N GLU A 423 11.74 22.26 19.20
CA GLU A 423 12.91 22.70 19.95
C GLU A 423 12.52 23.00 21.40
N LEU A 424 13.16 22.31 22.34
CA LEU A 424 12.93 22.49 23.77
C LEU A 424 13.83 23.60 24.33
N GLY A 425 13.42 24.23 25.44
CA GLY A 425 14.18 25.32 26.08
C GLY A 425 15.55 24.92 26.63
N ASN A 426 15.89 23.63 26.65
CA ASN A 426 17.25 23.13 26.93
C ASN A 426 18.13 22.98 25.66
N GLY A 427 17.63 23.38 24.48
CA GLY A 427 18.33 23.28 23.20
C GLY A 427 18.21 21.92 22.50
N ALA A 428 17.55 20.93 23.09
CA ALA A 428 17.26 19.66 22.42
C ALA A 428 16.25 19.88 21.28
N ARG A 429 16.52 19.31 20.11
CA ARG A 429 15.68 19.45 18.92
C ARG A 429 15.30 18.09 18.35
N PHE A 430 14.02 17.90 18.09
CA PHE A 430 13.40 16.65 17.64
C PHE A 430 12.71 16.83 16.30
N ASN A 431 12.68 15.77 15.50
CA ASN A 431 12.25 15.83 14.11
C ASN A 431 10.76 15.51 13.98
N GLY A 432 10.06 16.23 13.12
CA GLY A 432 8.63 16.02 12.92
C GLY A 432 8.10 16.53 11.59
N THR A 433 6.78 16.54 11.48
CA THR A 433 6.07 17.16 10.36
C THR A 433 5.05 18.20 10.82
N SER A 434 4.81 19.21 10.00
CA SER A 434 3.75 20.20 10.21
C SER A 434 3.32 20.87 8.92
N THR A 435 2.01 21.00 8.71
CA THR A 435 1.38 21.86 7.69
C THR A 435 0.84 23.18 8.27
N THR A 436 0.88 23.36 9.60
CA THR A 436 0.32 24.53 10.31
C THR A 436 1.37 25.47 10.90
N VAL A 437 2.61 25.01 11.09
CA VAL A 437 3.72 25.85 11.56
C VAL A 437 4.41 26.48 10.36
N ALA A 438 3.95 27.67 9.95
CA ALA A 438 4.51 28.43 8.84
C ALA A 438 5.72 29.33 9.23
N ALA A 439 5.86 29.64 10.51
CA ALA A 439 6.94 30.43 11.09
C ALA A 439 7.31 29.87 12.47
N ALA A 440 8.46 30.27 13.02
CA ALA A 440 8.87 29.85 14.36
C ALA A 440 7.83 30.31 15.41
N PHE A 441 7.22 29.34 16.11
CA PHE A 441 6.18 29.58 17.10
C PHE A 441 6.71 29.23 18.49
N GLY A 442 7.24 30.24 19.18
CA GLY A 442 7.81 30.10 20.52
C GLY A 442 8.78 31.22 20.90
N PRO A 443 9.38 31.15 22.11
CA PRO A 443 9.12 30.12 23.11
C PRO A 443 7.72 30.25 23.74
N LYS A 444 7.10 29.11 24.07
CA LYS A 444 5.85 29.01 24.84
C LYS A 444 6.04 28.01 26.00
N PRO A 445 5.34 28.16 27.13
CA PRO A 445 5.36 27.12 28.17
C PRO A 445 4.83 25.80 27.61
N LEU A 446 5.49 24.69 27.96
CA LEU A 446 5.15 23.33 27.55
C LEU A 446 4.44 22.60 28.71
N ILE A 447 3.47 21.74 28.41
CA ILE A 447 2.83 20.87 29.39
C ILE A 447 2.44 19.53 28.76
N ALA A 448 2.67 18.41 29.46
CA ALA A 448 2.13 17.11 29.05
C ALA A 448 0.63 17.03 29.36
N SER A 449 -0.18 16.49 28.45
CA SER A 449 -1.65 16.47 28.60
C SER A 449 -2.14 15.74 29.86
N ARG A 450 -1.49 14.63 30.26
CA ARG A 450 -1.71 13.96 31.56
C ARG A 450 -1.60 14.92 32.76
N ALA A 451 -0.61 15.82 32.77
CA ALA A 451 -0.44 16.80 33.85
C ALA A 451 -1.52 17.90 33.80
N ALA A 452 -2.09 18.14 32.62
CA ALA A 452 -3.20 19.05 32.37
C ALA A 452 -4.60 18.41 32.53
N LYS A 453 -4.69 17.15 32.98
CA LYS A 453 -5.95 16.40 33.09
C LYS A 453 -7.04 17.13 33.89
N ALA A 454 -8.26 17.15 33.34
CA ALA A 454 -9.48 17.57 34.02
C ALA A 454 -9.96 16.53 35.04
N ALA A 455 -10.60 16.97 36.13
CA ALA A 455 -11.02 16.07 37.22
C ALA A 455 -12.05 14.99 36.80
N SER A 456 -12.78 15.22 35.72
CA SER A 456 -13.78 14.30 35.16
C SER A 456 -13.20 13.24 34.22
N ALA A 457 -11.92 13.34 33.84
CA ALA A 457 -11.32 12.51 32.80
C ALA A 457 -10.42 11.41 33.36
N ASP A 458 -10.37 10.27 32.66
CA ASP A 458 -9.38 9.24 32.90
C ASP A 458 -8.01 9.58 32.29
N ASP A 459 -7.03 8.75 32.58
CA ASP A 459 -5.67 8.94 32.09
C ASP A 459 -5.59 8.85 30.56
N THR A 460 -6.20 7.83 29.95
CA THR A 460 -6.24 7.60 28.49
C THR A 460 -6.88 8.78 27.76
N GLU A 461 -7.98 9.32 28.28
CA GLU A 461 -8.68 10.48 27.72
C GLU A 461 -7.81 11.74 27.74
N ALA A 462 -7.07 11.95 28.82
CA ALA A 462 -6.14 13.08 28.97
C ALA A 462 -4.91 12.93 28.04
N ASP A 463 -4.24 11.76 28.03
CA ASP A 463 -3.12 11.48 27.11
C ASP A 463 -3.52 11.77 25.66
N ASN A 464 -4.71 11.35 25.28
CA ASN A 464 -5.21 11.48 23.93
C ASN A 464 -5.84 12.84 23.62
N CYS A 465 -5.93 13.78 24.57
CA CYS A 465 -6.55 15.09 24.40
C CYS A 465 -7.97 14.98 23.80
N MET A 466 -8.77 14.10 24.38
CA MET A 466 -10.20 13.92 24.05
C MET A 466 -11.04 15.12 24.50
N ALA A 467 -12.20 15.31 23.85
CA ALA A 467 -13.06 16.45 24.13
C ALA A 467 -13.45 16.54 25.63
N GLY A 468 -13.12 17.65 26.27
CA GLY A 468 -13.36 17.87 27.70
C GLY A 468 -12.32 17.28 28.65
N SER A 469 -11.28 16.56 28.18
CA SER A 469 -10.30 15.91 29.06
C SER A 469 -9.21 16.84 29.60
N LEU A 470 -9.08 18.04 29.04
CA LEU A 470 -8.09 19.04 29.45
C LEU A 470 -8.70 20.13 30.35
N ASP A 471 -8.02 20.41 31.46
CA ASP A 471 -8.33 21.50 32.38
C ASP A 471 -7.91 22.86 31.78
N PRO A 472 -8.84 23.77 31.46
CA PRO A 472 -8.51 25.05 30.84
C PRO A 472 -7.58 25.91 31.68
N ALA A 473 -7.67 25.85 33.01
CA ALA A 473 -6.82 26.62 33.92
C ALA A 473 -5.35 26.16 33.87
N LYS A 474 -5.10 24.89 33.53
CA LYS A 474 -3.75 24.34 33.37
C LYS A 474 -3.18 24.55 31.96
N VAL A 475 -4.04 24.64 30.94
CA VAL A 475 -3.66 24.66 29.52
C VAL A 475 -3.56 26.07 28.91
N ALA A 476 -4.30 27.05 29.43
CA ALA A 476 -4.37 28.41 28.89
C ALA A 476 -2.98 29.00 28.55
N GLY A 477 -2.78 29.38 27.29
CA GLY A 477 -1.54 30.02 26.81
C GLY A 477 -0.35 29.08 26.57
N LYS A 478 -0.50 27.77 26.77
CA LYS A 478 0.59 26.77 26.67
C LYS A 478 0.55 25.94 25.37
N VAL A 479 1.67 25.29 25.07
CA VAL A 479 1.74 24.19 24.10
C VAL A 479 1.54 22.87 24.84
N VAL A 480 0.65 22.02 24.34
CA VAL A 480 0.31 20.73 24.98
C VAL A 480 0.96 19.57 24.24
N VAL A 481 1.61 18.65 24.95
CA VAL A 481 2.02 17.35 24.38
C VAL A 481 0.83 16.40 24.46
N CYS A 482 0.29 15.98 23.32
CA CYS A 482 -0.80 15.02 23.19
C CYS A 482 -0.28 13.74 22.51
N LEU A 483 -0.71 12.56 22.96
CA LEU A 483 -0.34 11.30 22.33
C LEU A 483 -1.23 10.98 21.12
N ARG A 484 -0.64 10.36 20.10
CA ARG A 484 -1.39 9.75 18.98
C ARG A 484 -2.05 8.45 19.43
N GLY A 485 -3.30 8.28 19.05
CA GLY A 485 -4.12 7.10 19.33
C GLY A 485 -5.58 7.48 19.56
N VAL A 486 -6.44 6.47 19.62
CA VAL A 486 -7.87 6.49 20.02
C VAL A 486 -8.82 7.38 19.20
N ILE A 487 -8.50 8.65 18.98
CA ILE A 487 -9.28 9.62 18.19
C ILE A 487 -8.44 10.27 17.09
N ALA A 488 -9.12 10.84 16.09
CA ALA A 488 -8.49 11.52 14.96
C ALA A 488 -7.58 12.68 15.41
N ARG A 489 -6.42 12.80 14.77
CA ARG A 489 -5.35 13.75 15.15
C ARG A 489 -5.79 15.23 15.10
N PRO A 490 -6.63 15.70 14.16
CA PRO A 490 -7.18 17.06 14.20
C PRO A 490 -8.06 17.34 15.44
N ILE A 491 -8.89 16.39 15.88
CA ILE A 491 -9.79 16.55 17.03
C ILE A 491 -8.99 16.88 18.31
N LYS A 492 -7.82 16.24 18.49
CA LYS A 492 -6.90 16.54 19.60
C LYS A 492 -6.50 18.02 19.65
N SER A 493 -6.21 18.61 18.49
CA SER A 493 -5.87 20.04 18.39
C SER A 493 -7.08 20.96 18.60
N ALA A 494 -8.29 20.50 18.32
CA ALA A 494 -9.52 21.23 18.59
C ALA A 494 -9.82 21.27 20.10
N GLU A 495 -9.58 20.18 20.83
CA GLU A 495 -9.65 20.17 22.30
C GLU A 495 -8.60 21.11 22.92
N VAL A 496 -7.34 21.05 22.46
CA VAL A 496 -6.28 21.96 22.93
C VAL A 496 -6.72 23.43 22.74
N LYS A 497 -7.30 23.78 21.59
CA LYS A 497 -7.86 25.11 21.31
C LYS A 497 -9.02 25.46 22.27
N ARG A 498 -9.97 24.53 22.46
CA ARG A 498 -11.14 24.70 23.35
C ARG A 498 -10.73 24.95 24.80
N ALA A 499 -9.68 24.28 25.27
CA ALA A 499 -9.08 24.47 26.59
C ALA A 499 -8.16 25.71 26.69
N GLY A 500 -8.07 26.55 25.66
CA GLY A 500 -7.27 27.78 25.66
C GLY A 500 -5.77 27.58 25.38
N GLY A 501 -5.37 26.38 24.96
CA GLY A 501 -4.02 26.06 24.52
C GLY A 501 -3.71 26.68 23.17
N VAL A 502 -2.45 27.04 22.95
CA VAL A 502 -2.04 27.86 21.79
C VAL A 502 -1.21 27.09 20.76
N GLY A 503 -0.88 25.83 21.03
CA GLY A 503 -0.15 24.94 20.12
C GLY A 503 -0.11 23.52 20.65
N MET A 504 0.32 22.57 19.82
CA MET A 504 0.38 21.16 20.19
C MET A 504 1.70 20.51 19.72
N VAL A 505 2.26 19.63 20.54
CA VAL A 505 3.18 18.60 20.09
C VAL A 505 2.39 17.30 20.04
N LEU A 506 2.12 16.78 18.85
CA LEU A 506 1.53 15.47 18.69
C LEU A 506 2.65 14.43 18.71
N ALA A 507 2.57 13.43 19.58
CA ALA A 507 3.66 12.49 19.77
C ALA A 507 3.21 11.04 19.57
N ASN A 508 3.89 10.28 18.72
CA ASN A 508 3.65 8.84 18.59
C ASN A 508 4.23 8.10 19.83
N PRO A 509 3.44 7.31 20.58
CA PRO A 509 3.96 6.53 21.71
C PRO A 509 4.83 5.34 21.28
N SER A 510 4.75 4.92 20.02
CA SER A 510 5.56 3.86 19.38
C SER A 510 6.08 4.32 18.02
N ASP A 511 6.99 3.57 17.39
CA ASP A 511 7.52 3.92 16.05
C ASP A 511 6.42 3.79 14.99
N GLN A 512 5.99 4.92 14.43
CA GLN A 512 4.91 5.01 13.45
C GLN A 512 5.23 6.08 12.38
N ASP A 513 4.44 6.10 11.31
CA ASP A 513 4.47 7.16 10.30
C ASP A 513 4.14 8.55 10.89
N LEU A 514 4.41 9.60 10.13
CA LEU A 514 4.08 10.98 10.49
C LEU A 514 3.13 11.57 9.46
N SER A 515 2.06 12.21 9.94
CA SER A 515 1.01 12.83 9.13
C SER A 515 0.98 14.35 9.35
N GLY A 516 0.94 15.12 8.27
CA GLY A 516 0.84 16.58 8.28
C GLY A 516 -0.61 17.04 8.13
N ASP A 517 -1.46 16.73 9.12
CA ASP A 517 -2.88 17.09 9.09
C ASP A 517 -3.08 18.60 9.32
N LEU A 518 -4.17 19.18 8.82
CA LEU A 518 -4.58 20.52 9.27
C LEU A 518 -5.06 20.45 10.72
N HIS A 519 -4.55 21.37 11.53
CA HIS A 519 -4.78 21.41 12.97
C HIS A 519 -5.37 22.76 13.41
N SER A 520 -6.21 22.72 14.44
CA SER A 520 -6.86 23.90 15.03
C SER A 520 -5.89 24.88 15.70
N VAL A 521 -4.67 24.43 16.02
CA VAL A 521 -3.55 25.22 16.56
C VAL A 521 -2.23 24.80 15.89
N PRO A 522 -1.19 25.66 15.86
CA PRO A 522 0.14 25.30 15.38
C PRO A 522 0.64 24.00 16.02
N THR A 523 0.89 22.99 15.18
CA THR A 523 1.18 21.62 15.65
C THR A 523 2.42 21.06 14.97
N VAL A 524 3.31 20.42 15.73
CA VAL A 524 4.36 19.54 15.17
C VAL A 524 4.10 18.12 15.62
N HIS A 525 4.09 17.20 14.66
CA HIS A 525 3.92 15.77 14.90
C HIS A 525 5.30 15.08 14.90
N ILE A 526 5.67 14.48 16.03
CA ILE A 526 6.95 13.78 16.28
C ILE A 526 6.75 12.28 16.52
N ASN A 527 7.81 11.49 16.33
CA ASN A 527 7.78 10.04 16.43
C ASN A 527 8.54 9.51 17.67
N SER A 528 8.32 8.24 18.04
CA SER A 528 9.24 7.52 18.93
C SER A 528 10.63 7.37 18.27
N PRO A 529 11.75 7.41 19.01
CA PRO A 529 11.87 7.52 20.48
C PRO A 529 11.78 8.95 21.04
N ASP A 530 11.77 9.98 20.19
CA ASP A 530 11.82 11.40 20.56
C ASP A 530 10.69 11.79 21.54
N THR A 531 9.52 11.17 21.40
CA THR A 531 8.35 11.31 22.29
C THR A 531 8.69 11.28 23.78
N GLN A 532 9.49 10.30 24.24
CA GLN A 532 9.77 10.16 25.67
C GLN A 532 10.60 11.33 26.19
N ALA A 533 11.61 11.76 25.42
CA ALA A 533 12.46 12.89 25.81
C ALA A 533 11.68 14.21 25.88
N VAL A 534 10.65 14.39 25.04
CA VAL A 534 9.76 15.56 25.09
C VAL A 534 8.83 15.50 26.30
N LEU A 535 8.29 14.33 26.64
CA LEU A 535 7.45 14.14 27.85
C LEU A 535 8.24 14.36 29.14
N ASP A 536 9.45 13.77 29.23
CA ASP A 536 10.34 13.91 30.39
C ASP A 536 10.71 15.39 30.63
N TYR A 537 11.01 16.14 29.55
CA TYR A 537 11.27 17.57 29.66
C TYR A 537 10.00 18.38 29.99
N ALA A 538 8.83 18.02 29.46
CA ALA A 538 7.56 18.68 29.77
C ALA A 538 7.15 18.55 31.25
N ALA A 539 7.71 17.59 31.99
CA ALA A 539 7.56 17.46 33.44
C ALA A 539 8.47 18.40 34.25
N THR A 540 9.41 19.11 33.62
CA THR A 540 10.34 20.02 34.32
C THR A 540 9.72 21.38 34.63
N ALA A 541 10.11 21.97 35.77
CA ALA A 541 9.62 23.29 36.17
C ALA A 541 10.08 24.38 35.18
N GLY A 542 9.13 25.11 34.59
CA GLY A 542 9.42 26.16 33.61
C GLY A 542 9.75 25.66 32.20
N ALA A 543 9.40 24.40 31.87
CA ALA A 543 9.56 23.83 30.53
C ALA A 543 9.01 24.74 29.43
N GLN A 544 9.79 24.96 28.38
CA GLN A 544 9.44 25.80 27.23
C GLN A 544 9.72 25.10 25.91
N VAL A 545 8.97 25.46 24.87
CA VAL A 545 9.09 24.90 23.53
C VAL A 545 8.97 25.98 22.45
N THR A 546 9.69 25.77 21.35
CA THR A 546 9.51 26.47 20.08
C THR A 546 9.20 25.45 18.99
N LEU A 547 8.11 25.65 18.27
CA LEU A 547 7.78 24.86 17.08
C LEU A 547 8.41 25.53 15.84
N LEU A 548 9.16 24.78 15.04
CA LEU A 548 9.94 25.31 13.92
C LEU A 548 9.41 24.80 12.56
N PRO A 549 9.30 25.68 11.54
CA PRO A 549 8.81 25.35 10.19
C PRO A 549 9.85 24.62 9.31
N THR A 550 10.87 24.03 9.95
CA THR A 550 12.00 23.38 9.28
C THR A 550 12.50 22.21 10.12
N GLY A 551 12.88 21.14 9.45
CA GLY A 551 13.53 19.95 10.03
C GLY A 551 14.33 19.20 8.96
N PRO A 552 15.08 18.14 9.34
CA PRO A 552 15.77 17.28 8.37
C PRO A 552 14.79 16.45 7.54
N THR A 553 15.21 16.04 6.35
CA THR A 553 14.42 15.16 5.47
C THR A 553 14.24 13.77 6.09
N MET A 554 12.99 13.34 6.22
CA MET A 554 12.64 12.01 6.74
C MET A 554 12.51 10.99 5.59
N PRO A 555 12.72 9.68 5.81
CA PRO A 555 12.56 8.70 4.75
C PRO A 555 11.11 8.57 4.25
N TYR A 556 10.94 8.47 2.93
CA TYR A 556 9.66 8.16 2.26
C TYR A 556 9.93 7.39 0.95
N PRO A 557 8.97 6.62 0.40
CA PRO A 557 7.70 6.26 1.02
C PRO A 557 7.89 5.21 2.11
N GLN A 558 7.19 5.36 3.23
CA GLN A 558 7.04 4.33 4.27
C GLN A 558 5.60 3.82 4.26
N VAL A 559 5.35 2.56 4.61
CA VAL A 559 3.97 2.09 4.78
C VAL A 559 3.41 2.67 6.08
N ALA A 560 2.20 3.21 6.05
CA ALA A 560 1.57 3.82 7.21
C ALA A 560 1.33 2.79 8.32
N ALA A 561 1.42 3.18 9.60
CA ALA A 561 1.21 2.27 10.72
C ALA A 561 -0.24 1.76 10.76
N PHE A 562 -1.21 2.64 10.49
CA PHE A 562 -2.64 2.28 10.43
C PHE A 562 -3.00 1.38 9.25
N SER A 563 -2.17 1.31 8.19
CA SER A 563 -2.52 0.52 7.00
C SER A 563 -2.62 -0.95 7.41
N SER A 564 -3.78 -1.56 7.20
CA SER A 564 -4.01 -2.96 7.57
C SER A 564 -3.00 -3.93 6.95
N ARG A 565 -2.78 -5.07 7.62
CA ARG A 565 -1.76 -6.07 7.27
C ARG A 565 -2.36 -7.42 6.95
N GLY A 566 -1.66 -8.15 6.08
CA GLY A 566 -1.88 -9.59 5.89
C GLY A 566 -1.25 -10.41 7.04
N PRO A 567 -1.22 -11.74 6.92
CA PRO A 567 -1.85 -12.53 5.86
C PRO A 567 -3.38 -12.44 5.89
N SER A 568 -4.03 -12.86 4.81
CA SER A 568 -5.47 -13.14 4.81
C SER A 568 -5.76 -14.29 5.77
N GLU A 569 -6.78 -14.13 6.62
CA GLU A 569 -7.37 -15.14 7.49
C GLU A 569 -8.14 -16.19 6.69
N ARG A 570 -8.81 -15.75 5.61
CA ARG A 570 -9.62 -16.61 4.74
C ARG A 570 -8.76 -17.49 3.84
N ASN A 571 -7.64 -16.98 3.34
CA ASN A 571 -6.74 -17.73 2.46
C ASN A 571 -5.26 -17.25 2.56
N PRO A 572 -4.43 -17.90 3.39
CA PRO A 572 -3.02 -17.54 3.55
C PRO A 572 -2.12 -17.94 2.36
N ASP A 573 -2.64 -18.61 1.32
CA ASP A 573 -1.93 -18.85 0.06
C ASP A 573 -1.94 -17.63 -0.89
N LEU A 574 -2.73 -16.58 -0.60
CA LEU A 574 -2.74 -15.34 -1.36
C LEU A 574 -2.05 -14.21 -0.57
N LEU A 575 -0.97 -13.65 -1.12
CA LEU A 575 -0.30 -12.50 -0.50
C LEU A 575 -1.16 -11.24 -0.69
N LYS A 576 -1.53 -10.61 0.43
CA LYS A 576 -2.20 -9.31 0.51
C LYS A 576 -1.47 -8.37 1.50
N PRO A 577 -1.53 -7.03 1.33
CA PRO A 577 -2.19 -6.33 0.23
C PRO A 577 -1.45 -6.59 -1.08
N ASP A 578 -2.02 -6.21 -2.22
CA ASP A 578 -1.38 -6.43 -3.51
C ASP A 578 -0.22 -5.44 -3.75
N ILE A 579 -0.44 -4.19 -3.35
CA ILE A 579 0.43 -3.04 -3.66
C ILE A 579 0.29 -1.95 -2.61
N ALA A 580 1.31 -1.09 -2.47
CA ALA A 580 1.24 0.15 -1.70
C ALA A 580 1.21 1.39 -2.62
N ALA A 581 0.44 2.40 -2.25
CA ALA A 581 0.35 3.69 -2.95
C ALA A 581 0.28 4.87 -1.96
N PRO A 582 0.45 6.13 -2.40
CA PRO A 582 0.33 7.30 -1.53
C PRO A 582 -1.03 7.35 -0.82
N GLY A 583 -1.02 7.40 0.51
CA GLY A 583 -2.24 7.40 1.32
C GLY A 583 -2.09 8.07 2.70
N VAL A 584 -1.03 8.85 2.90
CA VAL A 584 -0.81 9.63 4.13
C VAL A 584 -0.62 11.10 3.75
N ALA A 585 -1.38 11.98 4.39
CA ALA A 585 -1.42 13.42 4.13
C ALA A 585 -1.61 13.72 2.63
N ILE A 586 -2.65 13.16 2.04
CA ILE A 586 -3.06 13.44 0.66
C ILE A 586 -3.99 14.65 0.67
N LEU A 587 -3.57 15.72 0.00
CA LEU A 587 -4.36 16.93 -0.22
C LEU A 587 -5.27 16.74 -1.44
N ALA A 588 -6.58 16.75 -1.22
CA ALA A 588 -7.58 16.72 -2.30
C ALA A 588 -8.83 17.52 -1.90
N ALA A 589 -9.82 17.60 -2.79
CA ALA A 589 -11.05 18.33 -2.52
C ALA A 589 -11.91 17.61 -1.47
N VAL A 590 -12.68 18.36 -0.69
CA VAL A 590 -13.61 17.85 0.33
C VAL A 590 -14.94 18.58 0.25
N ALA A 591 -15.98 18.03 0.88
CA ALA A 591 -17.27 18.70 1.03
C ALA A 591 -17.18 19.71 2.21
N PRO A 592 -17.37 21.02 1.98
CA PRO A 592 -17.28 22.02 3.04
C PRO A 592 -18.17 21.77 4.27
N PRO A 593 -19.40 21.22 4.17
CA PRO A 593 -20.22 20.90 5.34
C PRO A 593 -19.58 19.91 6.31
N GLY A 594 -18.89 18.88 5.80
CA GLY A 594 -18.22 17.86 6.60
C GLY A 594 -16.79 18.22 7.01
N ALA A 595 -16.14 19.13 6.27
CA ALA A 595 -14.76 19.53 6.45
C ALA A 595 -14.54 20.88 7.16
N GLU A 596 -15.48 21.31 8.03
CA GLU A 596 -15.40 22.58 8.78
C GLU A 596 -15.31 23.84 7.87
N GLY A 597 -15.95 23.82 6.71
CA GLY A 597 -15.97 24.91 5.74
C GLY A 597 -14.78 24.93 4.76
N LYS A 598 -13.83 24.00 4.88
CA LYS A 598 -12.70 23.86 3.96
C LYS A 598 -13.15 23.36 2.58
N ASN A 599 -12.45 23.76 1.53
CA ASN A 599 -12.67 23.23 0.18
C ASN A 599 -11.68 22.10 -0.17
N PHE A 600 -10.54 22.05 0.51
CA PHE A 600 -9.51 21.04 0.36
C PHE A 600 -8.98 20.64 1.74
N ASP A 601 -8.64 19.36 1.96
CA ASP A 601 -8.05 18.92 3.23
C ASP A 601 -7.07 17.75 3.04
N PHE A 602 -6.21 17.56 4.03
CA PHE A 602 -5.23 16.48 4.12
C PHE A 602 -5.86 15.26 4.80
N TYR A 603 -6.24 14.25 4.03
CA TYR A 603 -6.72 12.97 4.58
C TYR A 603 -5.63 11.88 4.52
N SER A 604 -5.72 10.93 5.45
CA SER A 604 -4.79 9.80 5.59
C SER A 604 -5.60 8.52 5.78
N GLY A 605 -5.42 7.55 4.89
CA GLY A 605 -6.14 6.29 4.86
C GLY A 605 -5.74 5.43 3.66
N THR A 606 -5.96 4.11 3.73
CA THR A 606 -5.96 3.25 2.53
C THR A 606 -7.04 3.68 1.54
N SER A 607 -8.09 4.33 2.03
CA SER A 607 -9.08 5.09 1.26
C SER A 607 -8.51 6.14 0.31
N MET A 608 -7.35 6.74 0.63
CA MET A 608 -6.65 7.70 -0.25
C MET A 608 -5.63 7.00 -1.15
N ALA A 609 -5.19 5.78 -0.81
CA ALA A 609 -4.30 4.97 -1.63
C ALA A 609 -5.03 4.27 -2.78
N ALA A 610 -6.24 3.75 -2.53
CA ALA A 610 -7.11 3.14 -3.55
C ALA A 610 -7.38 4.05 -4.78
N PRO A 611 -7.73 5.35 -4.65
CA PRO A 611 -8.00 6.22 -5.80
C PRO A 611 -6.74 6.57 -6.61
N HIS A 612 -5.55 6.56 -6.00
CA HIS A 612 -4.31 6.66 -6.77
C HIS A 612 -4.15 5.48 -7.73
N ILE A 613 -4.47 4.26 -7.27
CA ILE A 613 -4.41 3.04 -8.11
C ILE A 613 -5.56 3.00 -9.12
N ALA A 614 -6.78 3.44 -8.76
CA ALA A 614 -7.89 3.58 -9.69
C ALA A 614 -7.56 4.57 -10.84
N GLY A 615 -7.01 5.74 -10.51
CA GLY A 615 -6.52 6.68 -11.51
C GLY A 615 -5.41 6.07 -12.39
N MET A 616 -4.46 5.32 -11.82
CA MET A 616 -3.43 4.63 -12.61
C MET A 616 -4.02 3.55 -13.52
N ALA A 617 -5.09 2.87 -13.12
CA ALA A 617 -5.81 1.93 -13.98
C ALA A 617 -6.48 2.66 -15.14
N ALA A 618 -7.09 3.83 -14.90
CA ALA A 618 -7.65 4.66 -15.96
C ALA A 618 -6.59 5.19 -16.94
N LEU A 619 -5.41 5.59 -16.45
CA LEU A 619 -4.25 5.89 -17.30
C LEU A 619 -3.81 4.69 -18.15
N TYR A 620 -3.97 3.47 -17.62
CA TYR A 620 -3.60 2.23 -18.29
C TYR A 620 -4.59 1.88 -19.39
N LEU A 621 -5.89 1.87 -19.09
CA LEU A 621 -6.96 1.52 -20.01
C LEU A 621 -7.11 2.56 -21.14
N ALA A 622 -6.86 3.85 -20.88
CA ALA A 622 -6.80 4.86 -21.94
C ALA A 622 -5.69 4.61 -22.99
N LYS A 623 -4.65 3.83 -22.64
CA LYS A 623 -3.56 3.44 -23.55
C LYS A 623 -3.73 2.02 -24.09
N TYR A 624 -4.35 1.14 -23.31
CA TYR A 624 -4.49 -0.29 -23.57
C TYR A 624 -5.93 -0.73 -23.24
N PRO A 625 -6.93 -0.29 -24.04
CA PRO A 625 -8.33 -0.47 -23.69
C PRO A 625 -8.75 -1.94 -23.60
N ASP A 626 -8.21 -2.80 -24.46
CA ASP A 626 -8.57 -4.23 -24.52
C ASP A 626 -7.89 -5.11 -23.43
N TRP A 627 -7.38 -4.51 -22.35
CA TRP A 627 -6.67 -5.26 -21.29
C TRP A 627 -7.60 -5.68 -20.15
N SER A 628 -7.56 -6.97 -19.81
CA SER A 628 -8.24 -7.49 -18.62
C SER A 628 -7.77 -6.79 -17.34
N PRO A 629 -8.64 -6.67 -16.31
CA PRO A 629 -8.25 -6.18 -14.98
C PRO A 629 -7.04 -6.92 -14.40
N ALA A 630 -6.95 -8.23 -14.64
CA ALA A 630 -5.81 -9.06 -14.23
C ALA A 630 -4.48 -8.59 -14.85
N ARG A 631 -4.44 -8.24 -16.14
CA ARG A 631 -3.22 -7.71 -16.80
C ARG A 631 -2.84 -6.34 -16.28
N VAL A 632 -3.80 -5.44 -16.09
CA VAL A 632 -3.57 -4.10 -15.53
C VAL A 632 -2.97 -4.23 -14.12
N LYS A 633 -3.59 -5.07 -13.28
CA LYS A 633 -3.12 -5.41 -11.93
C LYS A 633 -1.70 -5.96 -11.93
N SER A 634 -1.43 -6.90 -12.81
CA SER A 634 -0.13 -7.54 -12.99
C SER A 634 0.97 -6.56 -13.41
N ALA A 635 0.68 -5.66 -14.34
CA ALA A 635 1.63 -4.65 -14.79
C ALA A 635 2.03 -3.68 -13.67
N MET A 636 1.11 -3.32 -12.77
CA MET A 636 1.41 -2.51 -11.59
C MET A 636 2.24 -3.30 -10.57
N MET A 637 1.77 -4.48 -10.13
CA MET A 637 2.42 -5.28 -9.09
C MET A 637 3.87 -5.65 -9.47
N THR A 638 4.09 -6.08 -10.71
CA THR A 638 5.40 -6.62 -11.14
C THR A 638 6.49 -5.58 -11.36
N THR A 639 6.13 -4.28 -11.39
CA THR A 639 7.03 -3.16 -11.67
C THR A 639 7.34 -2.26 -10.47
N THR A 640 6.74 -2.59 -9.31
CA THR A 640 6.90 -1.92 -8.01
C THR A 640 8.35 -1.75 -7.54
N PHE A 641 8.57 -0.85 -6.57
CA PHE A 641 9.81 -0.74 -5.81
C PHE A 641 9.55 -0.86 -4.30
N PRO A 642 10.49 -1.38 -3.49
CA PRO A 642 10.26 -1.56 -2.06
C PRO A 642 10.14 -0.21 -1.32
N THR A 643 9.18 -0.11 -0.39
CA THR A 643 9.08 1.02 0.54
C THR A 643 10.23 1.01 1.55
N LYS A 644 10.33 2.09 2.35
CA LYS A 644 11.36 2.30 3.36
C LYS A 644 10.81 2.10 4.78
N THR A 645 11.70 1.79 5.72
CA THR A 645 11.48 1.91 7.17
C THR A 645 11.71 3.35 7.63
N ALA A 646 11.37 3.67 8.88
CA ALA A 646 11.70 4.95 9.52
C ALA A 646 13.21 5.25 9.56
N THR A 647 14.04 4.20 9.53
CA THR A 647 15.52 4.28 9.42
C THR A 647 16.05 4.35 7.98
N GLY A 648 15.18 4.44 6.98
CA GLY A 648 15.53 4.57 5.56
C GLY A 648 16.03 3.29 4.87
N LYS A 649 16.01 2.15 5.56
CA LYS A 649 16.28 0.83 4.95
C LYS A 649 15.09 0.40 4.10
N ARG A 650 15.30 -0.46 3.10
CA ARG A 650 14.19 -1.11 2.37
C ARG A 650 13.41 -2.02 3.33
N THR A 651 12.09 -1.98 3.31
CA THR A 651 11.30 -2.95 4.09
C THR A 651 11.24 -4.31 3.38
N SER A 652 11.30 -5.37 4.18
CA SER A 652 11.03 -6.76 3.77
C SER A 652 9.61 -7.21 4.13
N ASP A 653 8.81 -6.34 4.77
CA ASP A 653 7.44 -6.66 5.16
C ASP A 653 6.51 -6.61 3.94
N VAL A 654 6.23 -7.79 3.39
CA VAL A 654 5.28 -7.98 2.28
C VAL A 654 3.82 -7.97 2.73
N PHE A 655 3.52 -8.27 4.00
CA PHE A 655 2.16 -8.14 4.53
C PHE A 655 1.78 -6.68 4.79
N ALA A 656 2.76 -5.77 4.81
CA ALA A 656 2.55 -4.32 4.77
C ALA A 656 2.53 -3.74 3.34
N GLN A 657 3.50 -4.06 2.48
CA GLN A 657 3.68 -3.38 1.19
C GLN A 657 3.13 -4.14 -0.03
N GLY A 658 2.73 -5.40 0.13
CA GLY A 658 2.43 -6.30 -0.99
C GLY A 658 3.66 -6.53 -1.87
N ALA A 659 3.51 -6.33 -3.18
CA ALA A 659 4.64 -6.34 -4.11
C ALA A 659 5.65 -5.20 -3.84
N GLY A 660 5.17 -4.03 -3.39
CA GLY A 660 5.95 -2.82 -3.13
C GLY A 660 5.11 -1.55 -3.39
N HIS A 661 5.77 -0.40 -3.34
CA HIS A 661 5.19 0.85 -3.82
C HIS A 661 5.05 0.86 -5.34
N VAL A 662 3.92 1.36 -5.83
CA VAL A 662 3.63 1.50 -7.27
C VAL A 662 4.65 2.39 -8.00
N ASP A 663 4.99 2.03 -9.24
CA ASP A 663 5.87 2.78 -10.14
C ASP A 663 5.17 3.08 -11.48
N PRO A 664 4.51 4.24 -11.61
CA PRO A 664 3.77 4.59 -12.81
C PRO A 664 4.64 4.70 -14.07
N ALA A 665 5.93 4.99 -13.92
CA ALA A 665 6.86 5.12 -15.04
C ALA A 665 7.24 3.75 -15.63
N LYS A 666 7.37 2.72 -14.79
CA LYS A 666 7.66 1.35 -15.21
C LYS A 666 6.41 0.55 -15.61
N MET A 667 5.26 0.75 -14.98
CA MET A 667 4.05 -0.05 -15.28
C MET A 667 3.65 -0.01 -16.77
N LEU A 668 3.92 1.10 -17.47
CA LEU A 668 3.65 1.26 -18.91
C LEU A 668 4.54 0.41 -19.85
N ASN A 669 5.53 -0.32 -19.31
CA ASN A 669 6.32 -1.33 -20.02
C ASN A 669 6.70 -2.47 -19.03
N PRO A 670 5.76 -3.35 -18.68
CA PRO A 670 5.96 -4.36 -17.63
C PRO A 670 6.74 -5.58 -18.12
N GLY A 671 7.01 -5.69 -19.43
CA GLY A 671 7.70 -6.83 -20.03
C GLY A 671 6.80 -8.06 -20.19
N LEU A 672 6.44 -8.68 -19.07
CA LEU A 672 5.52 -9.81 -18.98
C LEU A 672 4.38 -9.50 -18.01
N VAL A 673 3.21 -10.09 -18.24
CA VAL A 673 2.06 -10.02 -17.33
C VAL A 673 1.51 -11.41 -17.05
N TYR A 674 1.20 -11.68 -15.79
CA TYR A 674 0.26 -12.72 -15.34
C TYR A 674 -1.18 -12.29 -15.69
N ASP A 675 -1.99 -13.21 -16.17
CA ASP A 675 -3.36 -12.99 -16.63
C ASP A 675 -4.27 -14.04 -15.97
N ALA A 676 -5.53 -13.67 -15.71
CA ALA A 676 -6.51 -14.52 -15.06
C ALA A 676 -7.90 -14.20 -15.61
N SER A 677 -8.73 -15.24 -15.71
CA SER A 677 -10.11 -15.18 -16.20
C SER A 677 -11.11 -15.45 -15.09
N GLU A 678 -12.40 -15.19 -15.37
CA GLU A 678 -13.52 -15.60 -14.53
C GLU A 678 -13.44 -17.10 -14.15
N GLN A 679 -13.08 -17.98 -15.10
CA GLN A 679 -12.94 -19.42 -14.84
C GLN A 679 -11.83 -19.73 -13.82
N ASP A 680 -10.72 -18.97 -13.83
CA ASP A 680 -9.66 -19.12 -12.82
C ASP A 680 -10.14 -18.68 -11.42
N TRP A 681 -11.04 -17.70 -11.35
CA TRP A 681 -11.63 -17.20 -10.09
C TRP A 681 -12.74 -18.09 -9.55
N LEU A 682 -13.59 -18.65 -10.42
CA LEU A 682 -14.57 -19.67 -10.05
C LEU A 682 -13.86 -20.95 -9.59
N GLY A 683 -12.78 -21.37 -10.27
CA GLY A 683 -11.95 -22.48 -9.83
C GLY A 683 -11.29 -22.22 -8.47
N TYR A 684 -10.85 -20.98 -8.21
CA TYR A 684 -10.36 -20.57 -6.89
C TYR A 684 -11.44 -20.69 -5.80
N LEU A 685 -12.69 -20.30 -6.09
CA LEU A 685 -13.83 -20.44 -5.16
C LEU A 685 -14.15 -21.91 -4.86
N GLU A 686 -14.26 -22.77 -5.89
CA GLU A 686 -14.42 -24.23 -5.71
C GLU A 686 -13.22 -24.83 -4.94
N GLY A 687 -12.01 -24.30 -5.15
CA GLY A 687 -10.79 -24.65 -4.41
C GLY A 687 -10.79 -24.26 -2.93
N LEU A 688 -11.67 -23.34 -2.52
CA LEU A 688 -11.99 -23.00 -1.13
C LEU A 688 -13.19 -23.78 -0.57
N GLY A 689 -13.85 -24.60 -1.38
CA GLY A 689 -15.08 -25.33 -1.03
C GLY A 689 -16.37 -24.54 -1.25
N VAL A 690 -16.30 -23.34 -1.83
CA VAL A 690 -17.49 -22.57 -2.24
C VAL A 690 -18.07 -23.21 -3.49
N ARG A 691 -19.28 -23.77 -3.38
CA ARG A 691 -19.99 -24.43 -4.48
C ARG A 691 -20.58 -23.40 -5.43
N THR A 692 -19.82 -22.99 -6.44
CA THR A 692 -20.23 -22.04 -7.48
C THR A 692 -21.27 -22.64 -8.43
N GLY A 693 -21.28 -23.97 -8.58
CA GLY A 693 -22.15 -24.66 -9.54
C GLY A 693 -21.71 -24.53 -11.01
N SER A 694 -20.56 -23.91 -11.27
CA SER A 694 -20.04 -23.66 -12.62
C SER A 694 -19.41 -24.90 -13.28
N GLY A 695 -19.07 -25.93 -12.51
CA GLY A 695 -18.46 -27.17 -13.00
C GLY A 695 -16.98 -27.04 -13.43
N VAL A 696 -16.32 -25.93 -13.07
CA VAL A 696 -14.88 -25.76 -13.27
C VAL A 696 -14.06 -26.58 -12.25
N GLU A 697 -12.85 -26.98 -12.62
CA GLU A 697 -11.95 -27.71 -11.72
C GLU A 697 -11.44 -26.82 -10.56
N PRO A 698 -11.44 -27.32 -9.31
CA PRO A 698 -10.92 -26.59 -8.16
C PRO A 698 -9.43 -26.19 -8.28
N ILE A 699 -9.13 -24.91 -8.01
CA ILE A 699 -7.79 -24.33 -8.04
C ILE A 699 -7.38 -23.93 -6.63
N GLN A 700 -6.30 -24.53 -6.10
CA GLN A 700 -5.74 -24.09 -4.81
C GLN A 700 -5.20 -22.66 -4.92
N GLY A 701 -5.39 -21.84 -3.87
CA GLY A 701 -4.97 -20.43 -3.86
C GLY A 701 -3.51 -20.22 -4.27
N SER A 702 -2.60 -21.13 -3.88
CA SER A 702 -1.18 -21.06 -4.22
C SER A 702 -0.89 -21.33 -5.71
N ASP A 703 -1.78 -22.01 -6.44
CA ASP A 703 -1.70 -22.30 -7.88
C ASP A 703 -2.46 -21.31 -8.78
N LEU A 704 -3.30 -20.44 -8.21
CA LEU A 704 -3.95 -19.36 -8.97
C LEU A 704 -2.91 -18.51 -9.70
N ASN A 705 -3.19 -18.11 -10.96
CA ASN A 705 -2.20 -17.44 -11.80
C ASN A 705 -2.00 -15.95 -11.44
N TYR A 706 -1.39 -15.73 -10.29
CA TYR A 706 -1.32 -14.44 -9.63
C TYR A 706 0.09 -13.82 -9.69
N PRO A 707 0.23 -12.47 -9.68
CA PRO A 707 1.53 -11.79 -9.75
C PRO A 707 2.42 -11.95 -8.51
N SER A 708 1.91 -12.57 -7.44
CA SER A 708 2.65 -12.99 -6.25
C SER A 708 2.52 -14.50 -6.03
N ILE A 709 3.36 -15.05 -5.15
CA ILE A 709 3.31 -16.47 -4.74
C ILE A 709 3.20 -16.51 -3.22
N GLY A 710 2.02 -16.86 -2.71
CA GLY A 710 1.84 -17.28 -1.32
C GLY A 710 1.81 -18.81 -1.22
N VAL A 711 2.38 -19.34 -0.14
CA VAL A 711 2.15 -20.71 0.34
C VAL A 711 2.04 -20.62 1.86
N GLY A 712 0.81 -20.51 2.35
CA GLY A 712 0.48 -20.38 3.77
C GLY A 712 0.81 -21.62 4.59
N ASN A 713 0.94 -22.78 3.94
CA ASN A 713 1.29 -24.05 4.57
C ASN A 713 2.28 -24.86 3.71
N LEU A 714 3.59 -24.54 3.77
CA LEU A 714 4.59 -25.39 3.12
C LEU A 714 4.96 -26.59 3.99
N PHE A 715 4.50 -27.77 3.59
CA PHE A 715 5.05 -29.02 4.08
C PHE A 715 6.08 -29.61 3.09
N GLY A 716 7.33 -29.80 3.52
CA GLY A 716 8.37 -30.46 2.74
C GLY A 716 8.73 -29.73 1.43
N THR A 717 8.11 -30.14 0.32
CA THR A 717 8.28 -29.53 -1.01
C THR A 717 6.93 -29.21 -1.64
N ARG A 718 6.73 -27.98 -2.10
CA ARG A 718 5.58 -27.57 -2.92
C ARG A 718 6.09 -27.10 -4.29
N THR A 719 5.36 -27.43 -5.34
CA THR A 719 5.55 -26.82 -6.66
C THR A 719 4.28 -26.08 -7.01
N VAL A 720 4.41 -24.81 -7.39
CA VAL A 720 3.30 -23.99 -7.91
C VAL A 720 3.48 -23.72 -9.40
N THR A 721 2.38 -23.59 -10.12
CA THR A 721 2.37 -23.30 -11.56
C THR A 721 2.00 -21.85 -11.83
N ARG A 722 2.60 -21.23 -12.85
CA ARG A 722 2.25 -19.88 -13.33
C ARG A 722 2.34 -19.79 -14.86
N LYS A 723 1.52 -18.92 -15.44
CA LYS A 723 1.49 -18.56 -16.87
C LYS A 723 1.75 -17.06 -17.01
N VAL A 724 2.63 -16.68 -17.92
CA VAL A 724 2.96 -15.29 -18.22
C VAL A 724 2.86 -15.02 -19.72
N THR A 725 2.28 -13.87 -20.06
CA THR A 725 2.06 -13.39 -21.42
C THR A 725 3.00 -12.23 -21.70
N ALA A 726 3.70 -12.26 -22.85
CA ALA A 726 4.63 -11.20 -23.21
C ALA A 726 3.91 -9.96 -23.72
N VAL A 727 4.17 -8.82 -23.07
CA VAL A 727 3.86 -7.48 -23.60
C VAL A 727 5.03 -7.04 -24.50
N THR A 728 6.26 -7.28 -24.04
CA THR A 728 7.49 -7.02 -24.79
C THR A 728 8.13 -8.36 -25.20
N PRO A 729 8.23 -8.66 -26.51
CA PRO A 729 8.88 -9.88 -27.00
C PRO A 729 10.34 -9.96 -26.55
N GLY A 730 10.89 -11.18 -26.42
CA GLY A 730 12.28 -11.36 -26.06
C GLY A 730 12.59 -12.66 -25.33
N VAL A 731 13.80 -12.72 -24.78
CA VAL A 731 14.28 -13.80 -23.91
C VAL A 731 14.31 -13.28 -22.48
N TYR A 732 13.70 -14.02 -21.57
CA TYR A 732 13.60 -13.70 -20.15
C TYR A 732 14.25 -14.81 -19.31
N HIS A 733 15.11 -14.43 -18.38
CA HIS A 733 15.80 -15.36 -17.48
C HIS A 733 15.31 -15.18 -16.04
N ALA A 734 14.96 -16.29 -15.38
CA ALA A 734 14.49 -16.27 -14.00
C ALA A 734 15.64 -16.23 -12.99
N THR A 735 15.54 -15.35 -12.00
CA THR A 735 16.28 -15.40 -10.74
C THR A 735 15.27 -15.60 -9.61
N VAL A 736 15.53 -16.51 -8.68
CA VAL A 736 14.69 -16.73 -7.50
C VAL A 736 15.55 -16.70 -6.24
N ASP A 737 15.11 -15.94 -5.25
CA ASP A 737 15.73 -15.84 -3.93
C ASP A 737 14.65 -16.09 -2.86
N LEU A 738 14.94 -16.96 -1.90
CA LEU A 738 14.03 -17.34 -0.82
C LEU A 738 14.86 -17.90 0.37
N PRO A 739 15.27 -17.06 1.33
CA PRO A 739 16.19 -17.43 2.40
C PRO A 739 15.72 -18.64 3.21
N GLY A 740 16.61 -19.61 3.46
CA GLY A 740 16.27 -20.81 4.26
C GLY A 740 15.43 -21.88 3.54
N LEU A 741 15.07 -21.66 2.28
CA LEU A 741 14.49 -22.65 1.37
C LEU A 741 15.40 -22.86 0.16
N LYS A 742 15.19 -23.96 -0.56
CA LYS A 742 15.75 -24.16 -1.90
C LYS A 742 14.62 -23.96 -2.92
N ALA A 743 14.72 -22.88 -3.69
CA ALA A 743 13.78 -22.58 -4.77
C ALA A 743 14.38 -22.90 -6.15
N LYS A 744 13.55 -23.41 -7.08
CA LYS A 744 13.94 -23.68 -8.48
C LYS A 744 12.80 -23.29 -9.43
N VAL A 745 13.14 -22.60 -10.51
CA VAL A 745 12.21 -22.24 -11.60
C VAL A 745 12.42 -23.18 -12.79
N SER A 746 11.34 -23.66 -13.41
CA SER A 746 11.40 -24.56 -14.57
C SER A 746 10.34 -24.23 -15.64
N PRO A 747 10.72 -23.94 -16.90
CA PRO A 747 12.08 -23.65 -17.35
C PRO A 747 12.60 -22.34 -16.72
N SER A 748 13.90 -22.21 -16.50
CA SER A 748 14.51 -20.97 -15.99
C SER A 748 14.72 -19.89 -17.07
N THR A 749 14.33 -20.16 -18.32
CA THR A 749 14.43 -19.23 -19.45
C THR A 749 13.17 -19.36 -20.31
N LEU A 750 12.50 -18.23 -20.55
CA LEU A 750 11.34 -18.13 -21.43
C LEU A 750 11.72 -17.36 -22.70
N ARG A 751 11.17 -17.77 -23.84
CA ARG A 751 11.43 -17.16 -25.15
C ARG A 751 10.09 -16.85 -25.81
N PHE A 752 9.88 -15.58 -26.12
CA PHE A 752 8.67 -15.05 -26.76
C PHE A 752 9.06 -14.39 -28.08
N LYS A 753 8.45 -14.85 -29.18
CA LYS A 753 8.70 -14.35 -30.54
C LYS A 753 7.87 -13.10 -30.85
N LYS A 754 6.71 -12.94 -30.22
CA LYS A 754 5.77 -11.82 -30.42
C LYS A 754 5.03 -11.48 -29.13
N ALA A 755 4.41 -10.30 -29.10
CA ALA A 755 3.52 -9.90 -28.02
C ALA A 755 2.25 -10.77 -28.04
N GLY A 756 1.63 -10.96 -26.88
CA GLY A 756 0.50 -11.86 -26.68
C GLY A 756 0.85 -13.35 -26.65
N GLU A 757 2.12 -13.74 -26.85
CA GLU A 757 2.53 -15.13 -26.66
C GLU A 757 2.59 -15.45 -25.15
N THR A 758 1.91 -16.53 -24.74
CA THR A 758 1.89 -17.01 -23.35
C THR A 758 2.84 -18.21 -23.16
N LYS A 759 3.50 -18.29 -22.00
CA LYS A 759 4.30 -19.44 -21.57
C LYS A 759 4.01 -19.81 -20.12
N GLN A 760 4.06 -21.10 -19.84
CA GLN A 760 3.95 -21.67 -18.50
C GLN A 760 5.34 -21.94 -17.91
N PHE A 761 5.46 -21.78 -16.59
CA PHE A 761 6.59 -22.23 -15.80
C PHE A 761 6.12 -22.72 -14.42
N THR A 762 6.99 -23.41 -13.70
CA THR A 762 6.76 -23.81 -12.31
C THR A 762 7.82 -23.24 -11.38
N VAL A 763 7.45 -23.07 -10.10
CA VAL A 763 8.37 -22.74 -9.01
C VAL A 763 8.28 -23.83 -7.96
N THR A 764 9.34 -24.62 -7.82
CA THR A 764 9.47 -25.64 -6.77
C THR A 764 10.20 -25.03 -5.57
N MET A 765 9.61 -25.14 -4.39
CA MET A 765 10.12 -24.64 -3.11
C MET A 765 10.25 -25.81 -2.13
N GLU A 766 11.47 -26.07 -1.67
CA GLU A 766 11.81 -27.15 -0.74
C GLU A 766 12.35 -26.56 0.58
N LEU A 767 11.76 -26.95 1.71
CA LEU A 767 12.18 -26.50 3.04
C LEU A 767 13.58 -27.01 3.38
N LYS A 768 14.45 -26.13 3.92
CA LYS A 768 15.81 -26.51 4.36
C LYS A 768 16.10 -26.12 5.80
N THR A 769 16.06 -24.82 6.11
CA THR A 769 16.43 -24.27 7.42
C THR A 769 15.52 -23.14 7.89
N ALA A 770 14.54 -22.73 7.09
CA ALA A 770 13.56 -21.72 7.50
C ALA A 770 12.76 -22.21 8.73
N PRO A 771 12.52 -21.34 9.73
CA PRO A 771 11.79 -21.71 10.93
C PRO A 771 10.30 -22.01 10.65
N ALA A 772 9.78 -23.07 11.25
CA ALA A 772 8.38 -23.45 11.10
C ALA A 772 7.45 -22.47 11.84
N GLY A 773 6.29 -22.18 11.24
CA GLY A 773 5.33 -21.18 11.73
C GLY A 773 5.76 -19.72 11.53
N VAL A 774 6.92 -19.46 10.93
CA VAL A 774 7.42 -18.10 10.67
C VAL A 774 7.40 -17.83 9.16
N PRO A 775 6.64 -16.82 8.70
CA PRO A 775 6.61 -16.44 7.29
C PRO A 775 8.01 -16.08 6.78
N THR A 776 8.40 -16.70 5.68
CA THR A 776 9.69 -16.54 5.02
C THR A 776 9.47 -15.85 3.69
N VAL A 777 10.15 -14.72 3.48
CA VAL A 777 9.91 -13.80 2.37
C VAL A 777 11.06 -13.83 1.37
N GLY A 778 10.74 -13.83 0.08
CA GLY A 778 11.68 -13.82 -1.03
C GLY A 778 11.09 -13.17 -2.29
N SER A 779 11.68 -13.44 -3.45
CA SER A 779 11.08 -13.06 -4.74
C SER A 779 11.59 -13.88 -5.93
N LEU A 780 10.73 -14.00 -6.93
CA LEU A 780 11.06 -14.37 -8.30
C LEU A 780 11.21 -13.09 -9.13
N THR A 781 12.23 -12.99 -9.98
CA THR A 781 12.34 -11.93 -10.98
C THR A 781 12.71 -12.49 -12.35
N TRP A 782 11.95 -12.13 -13.38
CA TRP A 782 12.31 -12.38 -14.78
C TRP A 782 13.05 -11.17 -15.37
N HIS A 783 14.25 -11.38 -15.87
CA HIS A 783 15.07 -10.35 -16.51
C HIS A 783 15.10 -10.55 -18.03
N GLY A 784 14.59 -9.58 -18.79
CA GLY A 784 14.48 -9.66 -20.25
C GLY A 784 13.82 -8.43 -20.87
N GLY A 785 14.01 -8.20 -22.17
CA GLY A 785 13.35 -7.10 -22.89
C GLY A 785 13.66 -5.68 -22.40
N GLY A 786 14.75 -5.49 -21.62
CA GLY A 786 15.04 -4.22 -20.93
C GLY A 786 14.22 -3.99 -19.66
N THR A 787 13.52 -5.01 -19.17
CA THR A 787 12.60 -4.97 -18.02
C THR A 787 13.02 -5.99 -16.94
N ALA A 788 12.46 -5.83 -15.74
CA ALA A 788 12.57 -6.79 -14.65
C ALA A 788 11.16 -7.00 -14.08
N VAL A 789 10.63 -8.22 -14.23
CA VAL A 789 9.26 -8.59 -13.82
C VAL A 789 9.33 -9.31 -12.50
N ARG A 790 9.02 -8.63 -11.38
CA ARG A 790 9.23 -9.16 -10.03
C ARG A 790 7.93 -9.63 -9.39
N SER A 791 7.93 -10.86 -8.89
CA SER A 791 6.88 -11.41 -8.01
C SER A 791 7.44 -11.61 -6.60
N PRO A 792 6.83 -11.02 -5.55
CA PRO A 792 7.16 -11.40 -4.18
C PRO A 792 6.75 -12.86 -3.93
N ILE A 793 7.53 -13.54 -3.09
CA ILE A 793 7.22 -14.89 -2.59
C ILE A 793 7.10 -14.81 -1.08
N VAL A 794 6.03 -15.37 -0.51
CA VAL A 794 5.90 -15.60 0.93
C VAL A 794 5.53 -17.05 1.19
N VAL A 795 6.25 -17.69 2.11
CA VAL A 795 6.04 -19.09 2.46
C VAL A 795 6.09 -19.26 3.97
N THR A 796 5.09 -19.88 4.56
CA THR A 796 5.09 -20.25 5.98
C THR A 796 5.37 -21.75 6.10
N PRO A 797 6.56 -22.17 6.57
CA PRO A 797 6.89 -23.58 6.69
C PRO A 797 6.10 -24.25 7.81
N GLN A 798 5.60 -25.46 7.58
CA GLN A 798 5.03 -26.29 8.62
C GLN A 798 6.07 -27.24 9.22
N SER A 799 5.94 -27.53 10.51
CA SER A 799 6.83 -28.46 11.23
C SER A 799 6.46 -29.92 10.98
N VAL A 800 5.20 -30.19 10.62
CA VAL A 800 4.59 -31.51 10.59
C VAL A 800 3.35 -31.50 9.69
N LEU A 801 3.02 -32.67 9.12
CA LEU A 801 1.74 -33.02 8.55
C LEU A 801 1.13 -34.11 9.43
N ALA A 802 -0.06 -33.86 9.97
CA ALA A 802 -0.79 -34.75 10.87
C ALA A 802 -2.31 -34.57 10.64
N PRO A 803 -3.16 -35.54 11.03
CA PRO A 803 -4.61 -35.37 11.03
C PRO A 803 -5.04 -34.16 11.87
N THR A 804 -6.12 -33.49 11.48
CA THR A 804 -6.70 -32.38 12.25
C THR A 804 -7.47 -32.89 13.48
N GLU A 805 -8.20 -33.98 13.33
CA GLU A 805 -9.00 -34.62 14.39
C GLU A 805 -8.77 -36.14 14.44
N LEU A 806 -8.86 -36.70 15.65
CA LEU A 806 -8.95 -38.12 15.96
C LEU A 806 -10.17 -38.38 16.84
N ARG A 807 -10.79 -39.55 16.70
CA ARG A 807 -11.95 -39.95 17.49
C ARG A 807 -11.69 -41.24 18.25
N GLY A 808 -12.22 -41.31 19.47
CA GLY A 808 -12.15 -42.48 20.35
C GLY A 808 -13.43 -42.69 21.14
N THR A 809 -13.57 -43.84 21.78
CA THR A 809 -14.70 -44.17 22.65
C THR A 809 -14.26 -44.93 23.89
N GLY A 810 -14.98 -44.76 24.99
CA GLY A 810 -14.82 -45.50 26.23
C GLY A 810 -13.73 -44.97 27.16
N ALA A 811 -13.80 -45.37 28.43
CA ALA A 811 -12.98 -44.81 29.51
C ALA A 811 -11.45 -45.04 29.37
N ALA A 812 -11.06 -46.01 28.55
CA ALA A 812 -9.67 -46.22 28.13
C ALA A 812 -9.61 -46.80 26.71
N GLY A 813 -8.62 -46.38 25.94
CA GLY A 813 -8.47 -46.80 24.55
C GLY A 813 -7.24 -46.21 23.89
N SER A 814 -7.09 -46.47 22.59
CA SER A 814 -5.99 -45.93 21.80
C SER A 814 -6.32 -45.81 20.32
N VAL A 815 -5.79 -44.80 19.67
CA VAL A 815 -5.84 -44.62 18.21
C VAL A 815 -4.43 -44.42 17.66
N SER A 816 -4.08 -45.20 16.63
CA SER A 816 -2.84 -45.04 15.88
C SER A 816 -3.11 -44.27 14.61
N PHE A 817 -2.24 -43.32 14.30
CA PHE A 817 -2.38 -42.42 13.17
C PHE A 817 -1.01 -42.04 12.62
N GLU A 818 -0.98 -41.56 11.38
CA GLU A 818 0.26 -41.21 10.69
C GLU A 818 0.63 -39.74 10.93
N VAL A 819 1.92 -39.49 11.15
CA VAL A 819 2.51 -38.16 11.31
C VAL A 819 3.76 -38.08 10.44
N THR A 820 3.80 -37.11 9.52
CA THR A 820 4.99 -36.85 8.69
C THR A 820 5.68 -35.58 9.17
N PRO A 821 6.90 -35.64 9.73
CA PRO A 821 7.62 -34.47 10.19
C PRO A 821 8.34 -33.76 9.03
N ALA A 822 8.44 -32.43 9.09
CA ALA A 822 9.33 -31.63 8.24
C ALA A 822 10.62 -31.22 8.98
N VAL A 823 10.71 -31.47 10.29
CA VAL A 823 11.81 -31.08 11.17
C VAL A 823 12.60 -32.28 11.69
N LYS A 824 13.86 -32.06 12.09
CA LYS A 824 14.77 -33.11 12.61
C LYS A 824 14.49 -33.56 14.05
N LYS A 825 13.62 -32.84 14.77
CA LYS A 825 13.17 -33.15 16.13
C LYS A 825 11.69 -32.85 16.23
N LEU A 826 10.90 -33.85 16.63
CA LEU A 826 9.45 -33.72 16.79
C LEU A 826 9.07 -34.13 18.23
N PRO A 827 9.38 -33.33 19.26
CA PRO A 827 8.74 -33.52 20.56
C PRO A 827 7.23 -33.35 20.40
N ILE A 828 6.46 -34.24 21.03
CA ILE A 828 5.00 -34.23 21.01
C ILE A 828 4.51 -34.03 22.44
N GLU A 829 3.59 -33.10 22.64
CA GLU A 829 2.96 -32.80 23.92
C GLU A 829 1.46 -33.10 23.88
N THR A 830 0.83 -33.25 25.04
CA THR A 830 -0.57 -33.68 25.15
C THR A 830 -1.27 -32.90 26.25
N TYR A 831 -2.42 -32.32 25.93
CA TYR A 831 -3.24 -31.51 26.83
C TYR A 831 -4.66 -32.09 26.93
N GLY A 832 -5.32 -31.87 28.06
CA GLY A 832 -6.58 -32.54 28.40
C GLY A 832 -6.38 -33.99 28.90
N MET A 833 -7.40 -34.84 28.92
CA MET A 833 -8.74 -34.65 28.36
C MET A 833 -9.61 -33.71 29.21
N VAL A 834 -10.43 -32.84 28.62
CA VAL A 834 -11.36 -31.95 29.35
C VAL A 834 -12.80 -32.19 28.91
N SER A 835 -13.76 -32.01 29.81
CA SER A 835 -15.19 -31.86 29.47
C SER A 835 -15.74 -30.67 30.24
N GLY A 836 -16.38 -29.74 29.54
CA GLY A 836 -17.05 -28.59 30.12
C GLY A 836 -18.35 -28.97 30.83
N PRO A 837 -18.89 -28.08 31.68
CA PRO A 837 -20.19 -28.28 32.30
C PRO A 837 -21.28 -28.43 31.23
N SER A 838 -22.18 -29.38 31.44
CA SER A 838 -23.34 -29.58 30.56
C SER A 838 -24.45 -28.63 30.97
N THR A 839 -24.84 -27.72 30.08
CA THR A 839 -25.96 -26.81 30.33
C THR A 839 -27.17 -27.28 29.51
N PRO A 840 -28.33 -27.56 30.15
CA PRO A 840 -29.54 -27.91 29.42
C PRO A 840 -30.15 -26.67 28.76
N GLY A 841 -30.81 -26.88 27.63
CA GLY A 841 -31.56 -25.89 26.89
C GLY A 841 -32.78 -26.51 26.20
N THR A 842 -33.61 -25.64 25.64
CA THR A 842 -34.77 -25.99 24.82
C THR A 842 -34.89 -24.95 23.72
N VAL A 843 -35.21 -25.38 22.50
CA VAL A 843 -35.53 -24.52 21.34
C VAL A 843 -36.75 -25.09 20.62
N ASN A 844 -37.54 -24.24 19.98
CA ASN A 844 -38.63 -24.64 19.09
C ASN A 844 -38.51 -23.94 17.72
N ILE A 845 -39.30 -24.33 16.72
CA ILE A 845 -39.21 -23.74 15.36
C ILE A 845 -39.58 -22.24 15.32
N SER A 846 -40.32 -21.74 16.32
CA SER A 846 -40.67 -20.31 16.44
C SER A 846 -39.61 -19.47 17.16
N ASP A 847 -38.61 -20.11 17.80
CA ASP A 847 -37.42 -19.47 18.34
C ASP A 847 -36.44 -19.14 17.20
N ILE A 848 -36.83 -18.26 16.28
CA ILE A 848 -36.08 -17.91 15.06
C ILE A 848 -34.66 -17.35 15.31
N TRP A 849 -34.40 -16.87 16.53
CA TRP A 849 -33.07 -16.40 16.99
C TRP A 849 -32.30 -17.46 17.77
N GLY A 850 -32.90 -18.61 18.04
CA GLY A 850 -32.32 -19.69 18.81
C GLY A 850 -32.15 -19.37 20.29
N LYS A 851 -31.23 -20.10 20.92
CA LYS A 851 -30.88 -19.97 22.33
C LYS A 851 -29.38 -19.81 22.52
N ASP A 852 -29.02 -18.70 23.15
CA ASP A 852 -27.65 -18.25 23.30
C ASP A 852 -26.98 -18.76 24.58
N PHE A 853 -25.70 -19.13 24.45
CA PHE A 853 -24.83 -19.54 25.55
C PHE A 853 -23.46 -18.84 25.40
N PRO A 854 -23.14 -17.87 26.26
CA PRO A 854 -21.84 -17.18 26.23
C PRO A 854 -20.72 -18.08 26.74
N VAL A 855 -19.56 -18.03 26.08
CA VAL A 855 -18.36 -18.80 26.43
C VAL A 855 -17.13 -17.89 26.36
N THR A 856 -16.46 -17.71 27.49
CA THR A 856 -15.20 -16.96 27.55
C THR A 856 -14.02 -17.87 27.21
N VAL A 857 -13.33 -17.59 26.11
CA VAL A 857 -12.08 -18.25 25.72
C VAL A 857 -10.91 -17.50 26.35
N ALA A 858 -10.19 -18.17 27.25
CA ALA A 858 -9.03 -17.60 27.93
C ALA A 858 -7.78 -17.57 27.04
N LYS A 859 -6.90 -16.60 27.27
CA LYS A 859 -5.59 -16.53 26.60
C LYS A 859 -4.76 -17.77 26.91
N GLY A 860 -4.24 -18.43 25.88
CA GLY A 860 -3.49 -19.69 26.02
C GLY A 860 -4.33 -20.96 25.93
N THR A 861 -5.63 -20.86 25.66
CA THR A 861 -6.45 -21.99 25.23
C THR A 861 -5.86 -22.62 23.96
N LYS A 862 -5.59 -23.92 24.01
CA LYS A 862 -5.03 -24.72 22.92
C LYS A 862 -6.10 -25.16 21.92
N VAL A 863 -7.29 -25.51 22.40
CA VAL A 863 -8.46 -25.91 21.61
C VAL A 863 -9.74 -25.47 22.33
N VAL A 864 -10.75 -25.05 21.59
CA VAL A 864 -12.14 -25.05 22.06
C VAL A 864 -12.98 -25.96 21.18
N GLU A 865 -13.70 -26.91 21.77
CA GLU A 865 -14.74 -27.71 21.11
C GLU A 865 -16.11 -27.28 21.67
N PHE A 866 -16.91 -26.62 20.85
CA PHE A 866 -18.30 -26.28 21.12
C PHE A 866 -19.18 -27.45 20.68
N THR A 867 -20.14 -27.86 21.51
CA THR A 867 -21.01 -29.01 21.22
C THR A 867 -22.45 -28.74 21.64
N ALA A 868 -23.41 -29.27 20.88
CA ALA A 868 -24.81 -29.33 21.25
C ALA A 868 -25.38 -30.69 20.86
N ARG A 869 -26.19 -31.29 21.74
CA ARG A 869 -26.87 -32.56 21.47
C ARG A 869 -28.32 -32.52 21.91
N ALA A 870 -29.24 -32.82 21.01
CA ALA A 870 -30.66 -32.93 21.34
C ALA A 870 -30.94 -34.25 22.10
N ASP A 871 -31.81 -34.17 23.12
CA ASP A 871 -32.13 -35.31 23.99
C ASP A 871 -32.96 -36.38 23.26
N HIS A 872 -33.72 -36.00 22.22
CA HIS A 872 -34.44 -36.94 21.36
C HIS A 872 -33.61 -37.30 20.11
N PRO A 873 -33.37 -38.59 19.80
CA PRO A 873 -32.41 -39.02 18.78
C PRO A 873 -32.77 -38.65 17.33
N GLN A 874 -34.05 -38.32 17.07
CA GLN A 874 -34.53 -37.86 15.76
C GLN A 874 -34.61 -36.33 15.65
N ALA A 875 -34.37 -35.58 16.73
CA ALA A 875 -34.38 -34.13 16.68
C ALA A 875 -33.08 -33.62 16.03
N GLU A 876 -33.21 -32.65 15.13
CA GLU A 876 -32.09 -31.97 14.49
C GLU A 876 -31.97 -30.54 15.01
N ILE A 877 -30.76 -30.20 15.46
CA ILE A 877 -30.39 -28.86 15.89
C ILE A 877 -29.14 -28.41 15.13
N ALA A 878 -29.00 -27.12 14.89
CA ALA A 878 -27.75 -26.53 14.40
C ALA A 878 -27.10 -25.68 15.50
N LEU A 879 -25.77 -25.75 15.56
CA LEU A 879 -24.91 -24.92 16.37
C LEU A 879 -24.30 -23.84 15.47
N ILE A 880 -24.50 -22.58 15.86
CA ILE A 880 -23.84 -21.42 15.27
C ILE A 880 -22.91 -20.84 16.34
N VAL A 881 -21.72 -20.39 15.95
CA VAL A 881 -20.78 -19.71 16.83
C VAL A 881 -20.50 -18.32 16.31
N PHE A 882 -20.64 -17.33 17.19
CA PHE A 882 -20.23 -15.95 16.98
C PHE A 882 -19.06 -15.62 17.91
N ARG A 883 -18.20 -14.70 17.49
CA ARG A 883 -17.24 -14.01 18.36
C ARG A 883 -17.76 -12.61 18.67
N VAL A 884 -17.72 -12.22 19.94
CA VAL A 884 -18.08 -10.86 20.35
C VAL A 884 -16.85 -9.96 20.20
N VAL A 885 -16.89 -9.05 19.22
CA VAL A 885 -15.84 -8.07 18.94
C VAL A 885 -16.42 -6.67 19.11
N ASN A 886 -15.85 -5.89 20.04
CA ASN A 886 -16.34 -4.54 20.39
C ASN A 886 -17.86 -4.48 20.70
N GLY A 887 -18.40 -5.53 21.31
CA GLY A 887 -19.83 -5.67 21.65
C GLY A 887 -20.71 -6.23 20.52
N ASN A 888 -20.20 -6.32 19.29
CA ASN A 888 -20.94 -6.86 18.14
C ASN A 888 -20.68 -8.36 17.95
N LEU A 889 -21.72 -9.10 17.56
CA LEU A 889 -21.63 -10.51 17.18
C LEU A 889 -21.08 -10.62 15.75
N VAL A 890 -19.82 -11.02 15.63
CA VAL A 890 -19.19 -11.38 14.36
C VAL A 890 -19.40 -12.88 14.14
N PHE A 891 -20.06 -13.26 13.04
CA PHE A 891 -20.24 -14.66 12.68
C PHE A 891 -18.89 -15.36 12.52
N HIS A 892 -18.73 -16.53 13.15
CA HIS A 892 -17.48 -17.29 13.13
C HIS A 892 -17.61 -18.56 12.29
N ASP A 893 -18.54 -19.46 12.65
CA ASP A 893 -18.78 -20.73 11.95
C ASP A 893 -20.14 -21.35 12.34
N TRP A 894 -20.58 -22.40 11.64
CA TRP A 894 -21.86 -23.08 11.88
C TRP A 894 -21.87 -24.56 11.47
N THR A 895 -22.83 -25.33 11.97
CA THR A 895 -23.05 -26.73 11.61
C THR A 895 -24.32 -26.94 10.80
N VAL A 896 -24.27 -27.84 9.81
CA VAL A 896 -25.50 -28.46 9.25
C VAL A 896 -26.30 -29.11 10.39
N PRO A 897 -27.66 -29.00 10.41
CA PRO A 897 -28.47 -29.60 11.46
C PRO A 897 -28.24 -31.11 11.63
N ALA A 898 -28.13 -31.56 12.88
CA ALA A 898 -28.04 -32.97 13.25
C ALA A 898 -28.43 -33.18 14.73
N ASN A 899 -28.48 -34.43 15.21
CA ASN A 899 -28.75 -34.72 16.62
C ASN A 899 -27.59 -34.36 17.57
N ASP A 900 -26.34 -34.53 17.13
CA ASP A 900 -25.11 -34.26 17.89
C ASP A 900 -24.18 -33.43 16.98
N VAL A 901 -24.13 -32.13 17.25
CA VAL A 901 -23.39 -31.14 16.44
C VAL A 901 -22.22 -30.56 17.24
N HIS A 902 -21.12 -30.24 16.55
CA HIS A 902 -19.93 -29.68 17.17
C HIS A 902 -19.11 -28.83 16.19
N LEU A 903 -18.40 -27.87 16.75
CA LEU A 903 -17.40 -27.03 16.06
C LEU A 903 -16.14 -27.01 16.91
N THR A 904 -14.97 -27.18 16.29
CA THR A 904 -13.70 -27.25 17.02
C THR A 904 -12.64 -26.37 16.41
N PHE A 905 -12.12 -25.43 17.21
CA PHE A 905 -11.10 -24.49 16.78
C PHE A 905 -9.80 -24.71 17.57
N ALA A 906 -8.70 -24.92 16.86
CA ALA A 906 -7.36 -25.01 17.45
C ALA A 906 -6.73 -23.62 17.55
N ARG A 907 -6.11 -23.31 18.70
CA ARG A 907 -5.57 -22.00 19.08
C ARG A 907 -6.58 -20.84 18.85
N PRO A 908 -7.80 -20.94 19.41
CA PRO A 908 -8.78 -19.87 19.29
C PRO A 908 -8.25 -18.57 19.88
N GLU A 909 -8.67 -17.43 19.33
CA GLU A 909 -8.35 -16.14 19.91
C GLU A 909 -8.97 -15.99 21.31
N PRO A 910 -8.30 -15.28 22.23
CA PRO A 910 -8.93 -14.91 23.49
C PRO A 910 -10.10 -13.94 23.24
N GLY A 911 -11.16 -14.09 24.02
CA GLY A 911 -12.33 -13.23 23.93
C GLY A 911 -13.62 -13.93 24.38
N LEU A 912 -14.73 -13.23 24.19
CA LEU A 912 -16.06 -13.78 24.41
C LEU A 912 -16.59 -14.35 23.09
N TYR A 913 -17.09 -15.58 23.15
CA TYR A 913 -17.82 -16.25 22.07
C TYR A 913 -19.27 -16.47 22.52
N GLN A 914 -20.17 -16.63 21.56
CA GLN A 914 -21.57 -16.97 21.79
C GLN A 914 -21.92 -18.19 20.94
N MET A 915 -22.35 -19.27 21.59
CA MET A 915 -22.98 -20.41 20.92
C MET A 915 -24.48 -20.11 20.80
N THR A 916 -25.03 -20.18 19.61
CA THR A 916 -26.48 -20.05 19.36
C THR A 916 -26.98 -21.40 18.84
N ILE A 917 -27.95 -21.99 19.52
CA ILE A 917 -28.60 -23.25 19.10
C ILE A 917 -29.94 -22.92 18.45
N ILE A 918 -30.20 -23.46 17.26
CA ILE A 918 -31.49 -23.39 16.58
C ILE A 918 -32.00 -24.79 16.22
N THR A 919 -33.29 -24.92 15.96
CA THR A 919 -33.86 -26.08 15.23
C THR A 919 -34.61 -25.59 14.00
N LEU A 920 -34.64 -26.41 12.94
CA LEU A 920 -35.37 -26.09 11.70
C LEU A 920 -36.74 -26.81 11.62
N ALA A 921 -37.03 -27.72 12.54
CA ALA A 921 -38.30 -28.44 12.61
C ALA A 921 -38.53 -29.01 14.01
N ASP A 922 -39.70 -28.74 14.59
CA ASP A 922 -40.16 -29.46 15.77
C ASP A 922 -40.57 -30.89 15.42
N LEU A 923 -40.35 -31.83 16.34
CA LEU A 923 -40.77 -33.21 16.13
C LEU A 923 -42.31 -33.35 16.19
N PRO A 924 -42.92 -34.30 15.46
CA PRO A 924 -44.36 -34.50 15.48
C PRO A 924 -44.90 -34.73 16.90
N GLY A 925 -45.77 -33.82 17.36
CA GLY A 925 -46.36 -33.87 18.71
C GLY A 925 -45.52 -33.24 19.82
N THR A 926 -44.39 -32.61 19.50
CA THR A 926 -43.61 -31.78 20.45
C THR A 926 -43.79 -30.29 20.18
N THR A 927 -43.61 -29.46 21.19
CA THR A 927 -43.61 -27.98 21.09
C THR A 927 -42.27 -27.35 21.42
N GLU A 928 -41.32 -28.13 21.92
CA GLU A 928 -39.92 -27.75 22.17
C GLU A 928 -39.03 -28.98 21.97
N THR A 929 -37.80 -28.74 21.52
CA THR A 929 -36.70 -29.69 21.41
C THR A 929 -35.71 -29.46 22.56
N PRO A 930 -35.67 -30.32 23.59
CA PRO A 930 -34.65 -30.25 24.64
C PRO A 930 -33.29 -30.70 24.14
N PHE A 931 -32.24 -30.03 24.60
CA PHE A 931 -30.84 -30.33 24.26
C PHE A 931 -29.90 -30.01 25.41
N LYS A 932 -28.63 -30.41 25.26
CA LYS A 932 -27.53 -30.08 26.16
C LYS A 932 -26.37 -29.51 25.36
N VAL A 933 -25.84 -28.37 25.81
CA VAL A 933 -24.61 -27.77 25.27
C VAL A 933 -23.43 -27.97 26.21
N LYS A 934 -22.23 -28.00 25.62
CA LYS A 934 -20.94 -27.87 26.32
C LYS A 934 -19.94 -27.08 25.48
N ALA A 935 -19.05 -26.38 26.16
CA ALA A 935 -17.80 -25.89 25.58
C ALA A 935 -16.61 -26.52 26.32
N ASN A 936 -15.82 -27.31 25.61
CA ASN A 936 -14.64 -27.99 26.12
C ASN A 936 -13.41 -27.13 25.81
N LEU A 937 -12.87 -26.45 26.82
CA LEU A 937 -11.71 -25.55 26.71
C LEU A 937 -10.43 -26.28 27.12
N VAL A 938 -9.62 -26.72 26.14
CA VAL A 938 -8.33 -27.37 26.40
C VAL A 938 -7.28 -26.30 26.67
N THR A 939 -6.82 -26.17 27.91
CA THR A 939 -5.77 -25.23 28.33
C THR A 939 -4.40 -25.90 28.49
N GLY A 940 -3.36 -25.11 28.76
CA GLY A 940 -2.02 -25.62 29.06
C GLY A 940 -1.93 -26.44 30.36
N GLU A 941 -2.90 -26.27 31.25
CA GLU A 941 -3.05 -26.98 32.52
C GLU A 941 -4.48 -27.56 32.63
N GLY A 942 -4.65 -28.63 33.39
CA GLY A 942 -5.96 -29.25 33.67
C GLY A 942 -6.35 -30.44 32.79
N GLY A 943 -7.31 -31.22 33.29
CA GLY A 943 -7.86 -32.40 32.62
C GLY A 943 -8.37 -33.46 33.60
N VAL A 944 -9.20 -34.38 33.10
CA VAL A 944 -9.66 -35.61 33.75
C VAL A 944 -9.16 -36.82 32.96
N GLY A 945 -8.85 -37.91 33.68
CA GLY A 945 -8.14 -39.04 33.08
C GLY A 945 -6.72 -38.67 32.65
N LYS A 946 -6.18 -39.40 31.66
CA LYS A 946 -4.81 -39.23 31.19
C LYS A 946 -4.71 -39.46 29.68
N LEU A 947 -4.36 -38.43 28.91
CA LEU A 947 -3.94 -38.54 27.52
C LEU A 947 -2.41 -38.70 27.43
N THR A 948 -1.94 -39.59 26.55
CA THR A 948 -0.51 -39.78 26.24
C THR A 948 -0.31 -40.13 24.78
N VAL A 949 0.92 -39.93 24.27
CA VAL A 949 1.35 -40.36 22.94
C VAL A 949 2.60 -41.22 23.00
N SER A 950 2.70 -42.17 22.08
CA SER A 950 3.91 -42.97 21.87
C SER A 950 4.24 -43.05 20.38
N PRO A 951 5.48 -42.72 19.95
CA PRO A 951 6.57 -42.18 20.77
C PRO A 951 6.33 -40.71 21.14
N LYS A 952 6.70 -40.28 22.36
CA LYS A 952 6.65 -38.85 22.74
C LYS A 952 7.77 -38.01 22.08
N ASN A 953 8.92 -38.64 21.85
CA ASN A 953 10.10 -38.04 21.20
C ASN A 953 10.61 -38.99 20.11
N PRO A 954 9.88 -39.16 18.99
CA PRO A 954 10.30 -40.02 17.89
C PRO A 954 11.65 -39.59 17.32
N LYS A 955 12.45 -40.58 16.90
CA LYS A 955 13.57 -40.34 15.97
C LYS A 955 12.97 -40.16 14.59
N VAL A 956 13.19 -39.00 13.98
CA VAL A 956 12.48 -38.60 12.75
C VAL A 956 13.44 -38.28 11.60
N THR A 957 13.01 -38.66 10.39
CA THR A 957 13.60 -38.20 9.12
C THR A 957 12.57 -37.29 8.45
N PRO A 958 12.90 -36.03 8.12
CA PRO A 958 11.98 -35.14 7.43
C PRO A 958 11.42 -35.75 6.13
N GLY A 959 10.10 -35.69 5.96
CA GLY A 959 9.37 -36.26 4.82
C GLY A 959 9.12 -37.77 4.89
N THR A 960 9.59 -38.48 5.93
CA THR A 960 9.25 -39.90 6.15
C THR A 960 8.12 -40.00 7.18
N PRO A 961 6.95 -40.58 6.83
CA PRO A 961 5.87 -40.75 7.79
C PRO A 961 6.24 -41.73 8.92
N LEU A 962 5.64 -41.53 10.10
CA LEU A 962 5.69 -42.48 11.21
C LEU A 962 4.32 -42.64 11.86
N THR A 963 4.07 -43.82 12.44
CA THR A 963 2.90 -44.03 13.28
C THR A 963 3.13 -43.43 14.67
N VAL A 964 2.18 -42.61 15.11
CA VAL A 964 2.03 -42.19 16.51
C VAL A 964 0.76 -42.83 17.07
N THR A 965 0.82 -43.37 18.28
CA THR A 965 -0.34 -43.89 19.00
C THR A 965 -0.71 -42.94 20.13
N ALA A 966 -1.88 -42.30 20.03
CA ALA A 966 -2.52 -41.66 21.17
C ALA A 966 -3.20 -42.72 22.04
N LYS A 967 -3.06 -42.60 23.36
CA LYS A 967 -3.69 -43.49 24.36
C LYS A 967 -4.34 -42.66 25.44
N TRP A 968 -5.59 -42.98 25.78
CA TRP A 968 -6.31 -42.38 26.89
C TRP A 968 -6.69 -43.43 27.94
N SER A 969 -6.78 -43.03 29.20
CA SER A 969 -7.29 -43.87 30.28
C SER A 969 -7.93 -43.04 31.39
N ALA A 970 -8.79 -43.68 32.19
CA ALA A 970 -9.56 -43.06 33.28
C ALA A 970 -10.37 -41.82 32.84
N VAL A 971 -10.81 -41.80 31.58
CA VAL A 971 -11.71 -40.76 31.04
C VAL A 971 -13.13 -41.06 31.55
N PRO A 972 -13.82 -40.12 32.22
CA PRO A 972 -15.22 -40.28 32.63
C PRO A 972 -16.16 -40.47 31.43
N ALA A 973 -17.40 -40.92 31.67
CA ALA A 973 -18.39 -41.08 30.61
C ALA A 973 -18.79 -39.73 29.96
N GLY A 974 -18.95 -39.74 28.63
CA GLY A 974 -19.39 -38.60 27.84
C GLY A 974 -18.25 -37.90 27.10
N ARG A 975 -18.59 -36.91 26.27
CA ARG A 975 -17.66 -36.24 25.36
C ARG A 975 -16.57 -35.43 26.07
N HIS A 976 -15.31 -35.78 25.81
CA HIS A 976 -14.11 -35.09 26.27
C HIS A 976 -13.19 -34.76 25.10
N THR A 977 -12.54 -33.59 25.15
CA THR A 977 -11.55 -33.14 24.15
C THR A 977 -10.14 -33.16 24.72
N GLY A 978 -9.17 -33.53 23.92
CA GLY A 978 -7.75 -33.34 24.17
C GLY A 978 -7.04 -32.77 22.95
N TYR A 979 -5.77 -32.40 23.13
CA TYR A 979 -4.94 -31.86 22.06
C TYR A 979 -3.55 -32.49 22.07
N ILE A 980 -3.09 -32.93 20.92
CA ILE A 980 -1.76 -33.49 20.68
C ILE A 980 -0.95 -32.42 19.96
N GLU A 981 -0.06 -31.73 20.65
CA GLU A 981 0.69 -30.60 20.12
C GLU A 981 2.07 -31.02 19.60
N TYR A 982 2.46 -30.42 18.48
CA TYR A 982 3.75 -30.57 17.81
C TYR A 982 4.54 -29.24 17.91
N PRO A 983 5.84 -29.22 17.55
CA PRO A 983 6.64 -28.00 17.62
C PRO A 983 6.04 -26.90 16.73
N ASN A 984 5.95 -25.67 17.23
CA ASN A 984 5.23 -24.50 16.67
C ASN A 984 3.74 -24.36 17.04
N GLY A 985 3.17 -25.31 17.80
CA GLY A 985 1.78 -25.24 18.23
C GLY A 985 0.75 -25.73 17.20
N ALA A 986 1.20 -26.27 16.06
CA ALA A 986 0.37 -27.18 15.26
C ALA A 986 0.00 -28.41 16.09
N GLY A 987 -1.13 -29.03 15.84
CA GLY A 987 -1.57 -30.17 16.64
C GLY A 987 -2.85 -30.83 16.15
N THR A 988 -3.08 -32.03 16.66
CA THR A 988 -4.22 -32.89 16.36
C THR A 988 -5.18 -32.88 17.55
N ILE A 989 -6.44 -32.54 17.30
CA ILE A 989 -7.52 -32.66 18.27
C ILE A 989 -7.85 -34.14 18.49
N ILE A 990 -8.15 -34.55 19.71
CA ILE A 990 -8.72 -35.88 20.00
C ILE A 990 -10.03 -35.74 20.76
N SER A 991 -11.13 -36.24 20.21
CA SER A 991 -12.45 -36.26 20.85
C SER A 991 -12.79 -37.69 21.28
N VAL A 992 -13.11 -37.90 22.55
CA VAL A 992 -13.41 -39.22 23.14
C VAL A 992 -14.79 -39.19 23.79
N ASN A 993 -15.64 -40.18 23.47
CA ASN A 993 -17.03 -40.31 23.97
C ASN A 993 -17.23 -41.48 24.94
#